data_AF-A0A662AC56-F1
#
_entry.id   AF-A0A662AC56-F1
#
_cell.length_a   1.000
_cell.length_b   1.000
_cell.length_c   1.000
_cell.angle_alpha   90.00
_cell.angle_beta   90.00
_cell.angle_gamma   90.00
#
_symmetry.space_group_name_H-M   'P 1'
#
loop_
_entity.id
_entity.type
_entity.pdbx_description
1 polymer ?
#
loop_
_entity_poly.entity_id
_entity_poly.type
_entity_poly.pdbx_seq_one_letter_code
_entity_poly.pdbx_strand_id
1 'polypeptide(L)'
;MKSGKMYSLSKMFDEKKRIIIPDLQRDYCWGNTRNLVSDFFKSLFEFYGAKVKEPISLGLIYAYENPNNLVNIADGQQRITTIYLLLCLIARKLKTPNEKLNNFLVLDNSKNIKEPRLRYEVRESTIYFIKDFINNEIFNPLNLKQESNLTEDYIRNSNWFRDEYKCDPSITSMIEAIKTLDAKINNEKFDDFASFLLGTRNQCKANIGFVYFDVKNREFGEKMYVILNTRGAPMEPNEHIKPLLLEKIVNNDDKIKWAEKWEDWQDFFWQNKNDKDESSDDGFNDFIIWYLKIKNKKEIKKNDIYTNFSKNQNNDNELLEIEKYFQALKNLLGYLKKQRFQDIFNQIQVYDSLDINYLRSLTSTSSEQQQNILIPLLAFMVKFKDNEESAYKFLRRLRKNYFHKENNGRVRTGKYVDWRYILKMIEDSDNLKSLLEFSNFTNFENISDKKQKPKHNDWYDNEEKIKDELKEEYQTEIEYWEDEDDFAGDISPILTMCSVNSESKEISIINSTDIKFDKLKSFFNNYLKLKNSFKTDEPNNYEISNYYRLYRLLIGCTKVGHIYNASSEMEGVCFSKYNLEHLNKIEFYKLCINEFNNYNNIFINKIKFTLSKINKIQNINELTIYWFILKVLIANENKILIADYDGNGVGGYCNLDDNKISKDLPLSFGNIKCGYIIKPAFGKGNRVGYSDKNSWNNKTCLDNPLINIDFELFYENKLLNDDKNKLEKQINESNVCINKILQKQLGFNADFQSNIFAKYNQQNKAIKDKEINHNGSV
;
A
#
# COMPACT_ATOMS: atom_id res chain seq x y z
N MET A 1 -28.90 37.48 -8.46
CA MET A 1 -29.30 36.83 -7.17
C MET A 1 -28.06 36.76 -6.26
N LYS A 2 -28.12 36.35 -4.98
CA LYS A 2 -26.94 36.16 -4.11
C LYS A 2 -26.57 34.68 -4.09
N SER A 3 -25.31 34.37 -4.37
CA SER A 3 -24.79 32.99 -4.35
C SER A 3 -24.97 32.34 -2.96
N GLY A 4 -25.23 31.03 -2.95
CA GLY A 4 -25.43 30.21 -1.73
C GLY A 4 -26.81 30.36 -1.07
N LYS A 5 -27.70 31.21 -1.60
CA LYS A 5 -29.04 31.41 -1.04
C LYS A 5 -30.10 30.61 -1.79
N MET A 6 -31.09 30.15 -1.04
CA MET A 6 -32.28 29.54 -1.61
C MET A 6 -33.25 30.61 -2.13
N TYR A 7 -33.70 30.44 -3.37
CA TYR A 7 -34.68 31.29 -4.03
C TYR A 7 -35.93 30.48 -4.36
N SER A 8 -37.09 30.97 -3.94
CA SER A 8 -38.38 30.40 -4.32
C SER A 8 -38.58 30.43 -5.82
N LEU A 9 -39.43 29.55 -6.36
CA LEU A 9 -39.84 29.59 -7.76
C LEU A 9 -40.30 31.00 -8.16
N SER A 10 -41.05 31.69 -7.30
CA SER A 10 -41.52 33.06 -7.56
C SER A 10 -40.41 34.09 -7.73
N LYS A 11 -39.29 33.93 -7.03
CA LYS A 11 -38.11 34.81 -7.18
C LYS A 11 -37.22 34.40 -8.34
N MET A 12 -37.23 33.11 -8.69
CA MET A 12 -36.42 32.57 -9.78
C MET A 12 -37.03 32.89 -11.14
N PHE A 13 -38.36 32.78 -11.27
CA PHE A 13 -39.15 33.16 -12.44
C PHE A 13 -39.75 34.57 -12.32
N ASP A 14 -39.12 35.45 -11.53
CA ASP A 14 -39.56 36.83 -11.30
C ASP A 14 -39.80 37.60 -12.61
N GLU A 15 -40.78 38.50 -12.63
CA GLU A 15 -41.32 39.19 -13.80
C GLU A 15 -40.24 39.84 -14.67
N LYS A 16 -39.18 40.34 -14.05
CA LYS A 16 -38.10 41.04 -14.72
C LYS A 16 -37.08 40.13 -15.40
N LYS A 17 -37.08 38.82 -15.13
CA LYS A 17 -35.99 37.89 -15.53
C LYS A 17 -36.38 36.90 -16.59
N ARG A 18 -35.49 36.66 -17.55
CA ARG A 18 -35.59 35.57 -18.53
C ARG A 18 -34.59 34.48 -18.19
N ILE A 19 -35.01 33.21 -18.26
CA ILE A 19 -34.15 32.06 -18.04
C ILE A 19 -33.63 31.57 -19.39
N ILE A 20 -32.32 31.49 -19.51
CA ILE A 20 -31.62 31.11 -20.72
C ILE A 20 -30.91 29.78 -20.47
N ILE A 21 -31.17 28.79 -21.33
CA ILE A 21 -30.38 27.58 -21.46
C ILE A 21 -29.35 27.84 -22.57
N PRO A 22 -28.07 28.08 -22.23
CA PRO A 22 -27.04 28.44 -23.19
C PRO A 22 -26.77 27.33 -24.20
N ASP A 23 -26.14 27.70 -25.30
CA ASP A 23 -25.69 26.82 -26.39
C ASP A 23 -24.82 25.63 -25.97
N LEU A 24 -24.01 25.79 -24.93
CA LEU A 24 -23.12 24.75 -24.43
C LEU A 24 -23.88 23.58 -23.75
N GLN A 25 -25.13 23.80 -23.32
CA GLN A 25 -25.90 22.80 -22.59
C GLN A 25 -26.42 21.66 -23.48
N ARG A 26 -26.33 20.43 -22.97
CA ARG A 26 -26.93 19.24 -23.61
C ARG A 26 -28.45 19.32 -23.68
N ASP A 27 -29.02 18.49 -24.54
CA ASP A 27 -30.45 18.32 -24.79
C ASP A 27 -31.25 18.04 -23.52
N TYR A 28 -32.50 18.49 -23.50
CA TYR A 28 -33.45 17.99 -22.50
C TYR A 28 -33.74 16.51 -22.78
N CYS A 29 -33.52 15.64 -21.79
CA CYS A 29 -33.64 14.19 -21.96
C CYS A 29 -34.42 13.48 -20.85
N TRP A 30 -34.83 14.21 -19.79
CA TRP A 30 -35.55 13.61 -18.66
C TRP A 30 -36.87 12.94 -19.05
N GLY A 31 -37.59 13.46 -20.04
CA GLY A 31 -38.83 12.83 -20.49
C GLY A 31 -38.64 11.45 -21.14
N ASN A 32 -37.49 11.22 -21.78
CA ASN A 32 -37.17 9.94 -22.42
C ASN A 32 -36.45 8.97 -21.45
N THR A 33 -36.00 9.48 -20.31
CA THR A 33 -35.27 8.69 -19.31
C THR A 33 -36.26 8.06 -18.34
N ARG A 34 -36.22 6.73 -18.20
CA ARG A 34 -37.20 5.98 -17.41
C ARG A 34 -37.35 6.58 -16.01
N ASN A 35 -38.59 6.92 -15.69
CA ASN A 35 -39.08 7.34 -14.38
C ASN A 35 -38.57 8.69 -13.81
N LEU A 36 -37.60 9.39 -14.42
CA LEU A 36 -37.08 10.64 -13.81
C LEU A 36 -38.14 11.73 -13.62
N VAL A 37 -38.92 12.03 -14.67
CA VAL A 37 -40.03 13.00 -14.58
C VAL A 37 -41.12 12.50 -13.61
N SER A 38 -41.41 11.20 -13.66
CA SER A 38 -42.38 10.55 -12.79
C SER A 38 -42.00 10.66 -11.31
N ASP A 39 -40.74 10.39 -10.98
CA ASP A 39 -40.21 10.38 -9.63
C ASP A 39 -40.07 11.81 -9.10
N PHE A 40 -39.60 12.74 -9.95
CA PHE A 40 -39.54 14.16 -9.60
C PHE A 40 -40.93 14.71 -9.24
N PHE A 41 -41.96 14.40 -10.04
CA PHE A 41 -43.34 14.76 -9.70
C PHE A 41 -43.81 14.10 -8.40
N LYS A 42 -43.50 12.80 -8.20
CA LYS A 42 -43.89 12.06 -6.99
C LYS A 42 -43.30 12.72 -5.74
N SER A 43 -42.03 13.10 -5.75
CA SER A 43 -41.40 13.81 -4.64
C SER A 43 -42.08 15.15 -4.34
N LEU A 44 -42.40 15.94 -5.37
CA LEU A 44 -43.16 17.19 -5.18
C LEU A 44 -44.53 16.94 -4.53
N PHE A 45 -45.22 15.89 -4.97
CA PHE A 45 -46.53 15.53 -4.45
C PHE A 45 -46.48 14.99 -3.01
N GLU A 46 -45.42 14.25 -2.66
CA GLU A 46 -45.16 13.81 -1.28
C GLU A 46 -44.87 14.99 -0.35
N PHE A 47 -44.04 15.96 -0.78
CA PHE A 47 -43.81 17.18 0.00
C PHE A 47 -45.10 17.97 0.22
N TYR A 48 -45.96 18.04 -0.78
CA TYR A 48 -47.29 18.61 -0.68
C TYR A 48 -48.16 17.87 0.37
N GLY A 49 -48.20 16.54 0.29
CA GLY A 49 -48.99 15.69 1.20
C GLY A 49 -48.52 15.76 2.65
N ALA A 50 -47.21 15.86 2.88
CA ALA A 50 -46.59 15.95 4.20
C ALA A 50 -46.80 17.29 4.91
N LYS A 51 -47.41 18.30 4.24
CA LYS A 51 -47.64 19.66 4.79
C LYS A 51 -46.37 20.28 5.41
N VAL A 52 -45.23 20.09 4.75
CA VAL A 52 -43.93 20.59 5.20
C VAL A 52 -44.00 22.11 5.45
N LYS A 53 -43.45 22.56 6.57
CA LYS A 53 -43.41 23.98 6.96
C LYS A 53 -42.07 24.67 6.60
N GLU A 54 -41.02 23.89 6.38
CA GLU A 54 -39.69 24.35 6.02
C GLU A 54 -39.55 24.57 4.49
N PRO A 55 -38.61 25.41 4.04
CA PRO A 55 -38.31 25.59 2.61
C PRO A 55 -37.89 24.26 1.95
N ILE A 56 -38.46 23.97 0.78
CA ILE A 56 -38.18 22.74 0.04
C ILE A 56 -37.21 23.04 -1.10
N SER A 57 -36.00 22.51 -0.98
CA SER A 57 -34.99 22.64 -2.03
C SER A 57 -35.21 21.59 -3.12
N LEU A 58 -35.31 22.05 -4.36
CA LEU A 58 -35.27 21.24 -5.58
C LEU A 58 -33.82 20.95 -6.03
N GLY A 59 -32.86 21.33 -5.17
CA GLY A 59 -31.43 21.17 -5.34
C GLY A 59 -30.72 22.43 -5.82
N LEU A 60 -29.44 22.27 -6.16
CA LEU A 60 -28.53 23.35 -6.54
C LEU A 60 -28.67 23.70 -8.04
N ILE A 61 -28.60 25.00 -8.35
CA ILE A 61 -28.50 25.54 -9.72
C ILE A 61 -27.28 26.45 -9.79
N TYR A 62 -26.43 26.19 -10.77
CA TYR A 62 -25.33 27.09 -11.15
C TYR A 62 -25.79 27.98 -12.29
N ALA A 63 -25.70 29.29 -12.12
CA ALA A 63 -26.14 30.24 -13.12
C ALA A 63 -25.43 31.59 -12.99
N TYR A 64 -25.38 32.36 -14.08
CA TYR A 64 -24.85 33.73 -14.10
C TYR A 64 -25.84 34.68 -14.77
N GLU A 65 -25.86 35.93 -14.35
CA GLU A 65 -26.70 36.97 -14.97
C GLU A 65 -25.85 37.76 -15.99
N ASN A 66 -26.14 37.63 -17.29
CA ASN A 66 -25.43 38.38 -18.34
C ASN A 66 -26.24 38.48 -19.65
N PRO A 67 -26.62 39.69 -20.12
CA PRO A 67 -26.72 40.95 -19.36
C PRO A 67 -27.73 40.87 -18.20
N ASN A 68 -27.83 41.92 -17.38
CA ASN A 68 -28.77 42.00 -16.26
C ASN A 68 -30.18 41.53 -16.67
N ASN A 69 -30.79 40.66 -15.85
CA ASN A 69 -32.06 39.98 -16.10
C ASN A 69 -32.06 38.75 -17.02
N LEU A 70 -30.95 38.41 -17.69
CA LEU A 70 -30.81 37.12 -18.39
C LEU A 70 -30.07 36.13 -17.49
N VAL A 71 -30.81 35.20 -16.90
CA VAL A 71 -30.27 34.15 -16.03
C VAL A 71 -29.84 32.97 -16.89
N ASN A 72 -28.55 32.86 -17.16
CA ASN A 72 -27.96 31.78 -17.95
C ASN A 72 -27.65 30.58 -17.05
N ILE A 73 -28.22 29.43 -17.38
CA ILE A 73 -28.09 28.20 -16.59
C ILE A 73 -26.84 27.42 -17.01
N ALA A 74 -25.88 27.29 -16.08
CA ALA A 74 -24.66 26.49 -16.25
C ALA A 74 -24.84 25.03 -15.76
N ASP A 75 -25.72 24.79 -14.79
CA ASP A 75 -26.15 23.44 -14.39
C ASP A 75 -27.54 23.47 -13.72
N GLY A 76 -28.27 22.35 -13.79
CA GLY A 76 -29.63 22.21 -13.31
C GLY A 76 -30.71 22.37 -14.38
N GLN A 77 -30.32 22.48 -15.66
CA GLN A 77 -31.23 22.71 -16.78
C GLN A 77 -32.41 21.70 -16.87
N GLN A 78 -32.17 20.41 -16.63
CA GLN A 78 -33.21 19.38 -16.73
C GLN A 78 -34.34 19.63 -15.71
N ARG A 79 -33.97 19.94 -14.45
CA ARG A 79 -34.91 20.23 -13.35
C ARG A 79 -35.73 21.49 -13.62
N ILE A 80 -35.07 22.54 -14.11
CA ILE A 80 -35.75 23.81 -14.44
C ILE A 80 -36.75 23.62 -15.56
N THR A 81 -36.35 22.92 -16.63
CA THR A 81 -37.23 22.65 -17.78
C THR A 81 -38.43 21.81 -17.35
N THR A 82 -38.25 20.76 -16.53
CA THR A 82 -39.39 19.95 -16.03
C THR A 82 -40.33 20.76 -15.12
N ILE A 83 -39.79 21.60 -14.21
CA ILE A 83 -40.60 22.53 -13.39
C ILE A 83 -41.40 23.47 -14.29
N TYR A 84 -40.78 24.03 -15.32
CA TYR A 84 -41.42 24.96 -16.23
C TYR A 84 -42.58 24.31 -17.01
N LEU A 85 -42.38 23.10 -17.54
CA LEU A 85 -43.44 22.33 -18.19
C LEU A 85 -44.60 21.99 -17.24
N LEU A 86 -44.28 21.64 -15.99
CA LEU A 86 -45.30 21.41 -14.95
C LEU A 86 -46.12 22.69 -14.68
N LEU A 87 -45.50 23.86 -14.59
CA LEU A 87 -46.19 25.13 -14.43
C LEU A 87 -47.09 25.47 -15.64
N CYS A 88 -46.66 25.16 -16.86
CA CYS A 88 -47.51 25.29 -18.06
C CYS A 88 -48.77 24.43 -17.96
N LEU A 89 -48.62 23.17 -17.57
CA LEU A 89 -49.76 22.25 -17.42
C LEU A 89 -50.72 22.68 -16.32
N ILE A 90 -50.18 23.20 -15.21
CA ILE A 90 -51.00 23.79 -14.15
C ILE A 90 -51.82 24.96 -14.70
N ALA A 91 -51.21 25.84 -15.51
CA ALA A 91 -51.92 26.97 -16.10
C ALA A 91 -53.05 26.53 -17.04
N ARG A 92 -52.81 25.49 -17.86
CA ARG A 92 -53.83 24.90 -18.73
C ARG A 92 -55.01 24.34 -17.93
N LYS A 93 -54.74 23.65 -16.81
CA LYS A 93 -55.77 22.95 -16.02
C LYS A 93 -56.56 23.85 -15.07
N LEU A 94 -56.01 24.99 -14.62
CA LEU A 94 -56.70 25.92 -13.73
C LEU A 94 -57.91 26.63 -14.38
N LYS A 95 -58.08 26.55 -15.71
CA LYS A 95 -59.22 27.05 -16.53
C LYS A 95 -59.59 28.54 -16.34
N THR A 96 -58.95 29.25 -15.41
CA THR A 96 -59.14 30.64 -15.05
C THR A 96 -57.79 31.37 -15.15
N PRO A 97 -57.74 32.56 -15.79
CA PRO A 97 -56.49 33.32 -15.87
C PRO A 97 -55.96 33.65 -14.48
N ASN A 98 -54.76 33.16 -14.17
CA ASN A 98 -54.05 33.49 -12.93
C ASN A 98 -52.83 34.33 -13.31
N GLU A 99 -52.93 35.66 -13.10
CA GLU A 99 -51.86 36.60 -13.47
C GLU A 99 -50.52 36.22 -12.84
N LYS A 100 -50.53 35.78 -11.59
CA LYS A 100 -49.33 35.37 -10.87
C LYS A 100 -48.67 34.17 -11.53
N LEU A 101 -49.43 33.16 -11.96
CA LEU A 101 -48.93 31.99 -12.69
C LEU A 101 -48.44 32.36 -14.09
N ASN A 102 -49.18 33.22 -14.80
CA ASN A 102 -48.76 33.69 -16.12
C ASN A 102 -47.40 34.40 -16.07
N ASN A 103 -47.12 35.12 -14.98
CA ASN A 103 -45.82 35.75 -14.75
C ASN A 103 -44.68 34.72 -14.65
N PHE A 104 -44.90 33.48 -14.24
CA PHE A 104 -43.85 32.43 -14.30
C PHE A 104 -43.57 31.97 -15.73
N LEU A 105 -44.58 32.01 -16.59
CA LEU A 105 -44.54 31.39 -17.92
C LEU A 105 -44.05 32.35 -19.01
N VAL A 106 -44.45 33.62 -18.95
CA VAL A 106 -44.22 34.55 -20.06
C VAL A 106 -43.67 35.89 -19.56
N LEU A 107 -42.92 36.58 -20.40
CA LEU A 107 -42.27 37.85 -20.06
C LEU A 107 -43.26 39.03 -19.98
N ASP A 108 -44.31 39.00 -20.80
CA ASP A 108 -45.29 40.08 -20.91
C ASP A 108 -46.69 39.50 -21.20
N ASN A 109 -47.58 39.59 -20.20
CA ASN A 109 -48.96 39.12 -20.29
C ASN A 109 -49.84 39.99 -21.19
N SER A 110 -49.44 41.23 -21.53
CA SER A 110 -50.27 42.16 -22.30
C SER A 110 -50.21 41.91 -23.81
N LYS A 111 -49.18 41.22 -24.31
CA LYS A 111 -48.97 40.97 -25.74
C LYS A 111 -49.90 39.88 -26.27
N ASN A 112 -50.35 40.02 -27.52
CA ASN A 112 -51.15 39.00 -28.21
C ASN A 112 -50.36 37.70 -28.41
N ILE A 113 -49.09 37.81 -28.79
CA ILE A 113 -48.16 36.67 -28.87
C ILE A 113 -47.32 36.68 -27.59
N LYS A 114 -47.43 35.62 -26.81
CA LYS A 114 -46.72 35.45 -25.55
C LYS A 114 -45.29 34.99 -25.81
N GLU A 115 -44.35 35.69 -25.18
CA GLU A 115 -42.92 35.33 -25.20
C GLU A 115 -42.58 34.45 -23.99
N PRO A 116 -42.12 33.20 -24.20
CA PRO A 116 -41.74 32.28 -23.12
C PRO A 116 -40.62 32.83 -22.23
N ARG A 117 -40.72 32.57 -20.93
CA ARG A 117 -39.70 32.94 -19.94
C ARG A 117 -38.48 32.02 -20.00
N LEU A 118 -38.66 30.75 -20.35
CA LEU A 118 -37.60 29.79 -20.64
C LEU A 118 -37.23 29.85 -22.13
N ARG A 119 -35.94 30.01 -22.45
CA ARG A 119 -35.43 30.00 -23.83
C ARG A 119 -34.15 29.18 -23.95
N TYR A 120 -34.03 28.39 -25.01
CA TYR A 120 -32.78 27.75 -25.45
C TYR A 120 -32.08 28.65 -26.47
N GLU A 121 -30.75 28.77 -26.48
CA GLU A 121 -30.07 29.71 -27.40
C GLU A 121 -29.80 29.18 -28.81
N VAL A 122 -29.44 27.90 -28.98
CA VAL A 122 -28.93 27.37 -30.27
C VAL A 122 -29.86 26.40 -30.99
N ARG A 123 -31.03 26.09 -30.40
CA ARG A 123 -32.04 25.24 -31.05
C ARG A 123 -33.26 26.04 -31.44
N GLU A 124 -33.24 26.59 -32.66
CA GLU A 124 -34.37 27.33 -33.21
C GLU A 124 -35.68 26.54 -33.12
N SER A 125 -35.67 25.26 -33.50
CA SER A 125 -36.81 24.34 -33.36
C SER A 125 -37.35 24.30 -31.93
N THR A 126 -36.50 24.14 -30.91
CA THR A 126 -36.92 24.11 -29.50
C THR A 126 -37.47 25.47 -29.05
N ILE A 127 -36.87 26.58 -29.48
CA ILE A 127 -37.38 27.94 -29.20
C ILE A 127 -38.80 28.10 -29.75
N TYR A 128 -39.00 27.76 -31.03
CA TYR A 128 -40.28 27.88 -31.70
C TYR A 128 -41.31 26.92 -31.10
N PHE A 129 -40.92 25.69 -30.76
CA PHE A 129 -41.82 24.73 -30.11
C PHE A 129 -42.33 25.24 -28.76
N ILE A 130 -41.46 25.73 -27.87
CA ILE A 130 -41.91 26.25 -26.56
C ILE A 130 -42.86 27.44 -26.77
N LYS A 131 -42.56 28.31 -27.74
CA LYS A 131 -43.41 29.45 -28.08
C LYS A 131 -44.76 29.03 -28.66
N ASP A 132 -44.77 28.12 -29.62
CA ASP A 132 -45.99 27.60 -30.24
C ASP A 132 -46.82 26.82 -29.22
N PHE A 133 -46.21 25.99 -28.37
CA PHE A 133 -46.89 25.27 -27.29
C PHE A 133 -47.56 26.24 -26.31
N ILE A 134 -46.86 27.28 -25.86
CA ILE A 134 -47.44 28.27 -24.93
C ILE A 134 -48.60 29.02 -25.57
N ASN A 135 -48.45 29.51 -26.80
CA ASN A 135 -49.49 30.31 -27.44
C ASN A 135 -50.70 29.47 -27.85
N ASN A 136 -50.50 28.22 -28.30
CA ASN A 136 -51.57 27.37 -28.81
C ASN A 136 -52.20 26.47 -27.73
N GLU A 137 -51.44 25.96 -26.77
CA GLU A 137 -51.98 25.01 -25.77
C GLU A 137 -52.27 25.62 -24.40
N ILE A 138 -51.61 26.73 -24.05
CA ILE A 138 -51.72 27.34 -22.72
C ILE A 138 -52.56 28.62 -22.77
N PHE A 139 -52.31 29.50 -23.74
CA PHE A 139 -52.95 30.83 -23.83
C PHE A 139 -54.01 30.95 -24.94
N ASN A 140 -54.27 29.89 -25.71
CA ASN A 140 -55.32 29.92 -26.74
C ASN A 140 -56.71 29.74 -26.11
N PRO A 141 -57.63 30.72 -26.22
CA PRO A 141 -58.97 30.63 -25.63
C PRO A 141 -59.79 29.43 -26.09
N LEU A 142 -59.52 28.90 -27.30
CA LEU A 142 -60.22 27.75 -27.87
C LEU A 142 -59.84 26.43 -27.19
N ASN A 143 -58.59 26.31 -26.71
CA ASN A 143 -58.08 25.09 -26.07
C ASN A 143 -58.29 25.07 -24.55
N LEU A 144 -58.61 26.21 -23.93
CA LEU A 144 -59.01 26.31 -22.52
C LEU A 144 -60.31 25.54 -22.17
N LYS A 145 -61.09 25.15 -23.19
CA LYS A 145 -62.37 24.44 -23.03
C LYS A 145 -62.28 22.91 -23.29
N GLN A 146 -61.13 22.39 -23.71
CA GLN A 146 -60.96 20.96 -24.00
C GLN A 146 -60.45 20.19 -22.76
N GLU A 147 -61.12 19.09 -22.41
CA GLU A 147 -60.76 18.23 -21.28
C GLU A 147 -59.82 17.07 -21.65
N SER A 148 -59.41 16.99 -22.91
CA SER A 148 -58.54 15.90 -23.39
C SER A 148 -57.13 16.02 -22.82
N ASN A 149 -56.60 14.89 -22.34
CA ASN A 149 -55.20 14.77 -21.97
C ASN A 149 -54.31 15.11 -23.17
N LEU A 150 -53.18 15.76 -22.90
CA LEU A 150 -52.14 16.07 -23.88
C LEU A 150 -51.34 14.81 -24.19
N THR A 151 -51.93 13.90 -24.96
CA THR A 151 -51.23 12.72 -25.48
C THR A 151 -50.20 13.15 -26.52
N GLU A 152 -49.22 12.28 -26.74
CA GLU A 152 -48.21 12.49 -27.79
C GLU A 152 -48.87 12.67 -29.17
N ASP A 153 -49.87 11.83 -29.50
CA ASP A 153 -50.62 11.93 -30.76
C ASP A 153 -51.39 13.25 -30.89
N TYR A 154 -51.95 13.77 -29.79
CA TYR A 154 -52.65 15.06 -29.81
C TYR A 154 -51.69 16.20 -30.19
N ILE A 155 -50.53 16.26 -29.52
CA ILE A 155 -49.55 17.32 -29.77
C ILE A 155 -48.98 17.19 -31.19
N ARG A 156 -48.59 15.98 -31.60
CA ARG A 156 -47.95 15.75 -32.91
C ARG A 156 -48.88 15.97 -34.10
N ASN A 157 -50.19 15.80 -33.93
CA ASN A 157 -51.20 16.01 -34.98
C ASN A 157 -51.83 17.41 -34.93
N SER A 158 -51.37 18.30 -34.05
CA SER A 158 -51.88 19.66 -33.96
C SER A 158 -51.45 20.50 -35.16
N ASN A 159 -52.32 21.42 -35.61
CA ASN A 159 -52.07 22.27 -36.79
C ASN A 159 -50.88 23.23 -36.65
N TRP A 160 -50.46 23.52 -35.42
CA TRP A 160 -49.29 24.34 -35.10
C TRP A 160 -48.00 23.52 -35.00
N PHE A 161 -48.10 22.19 -34.93
CA PHE A 161 -46.94 21.32 -34.80
C PHE A 161 -46.22 21.20 -36.14
N ARG A 162 -44.99 21.70 -36.21
CA ARG A 162 -44.21 21.75 -37.45
C ARG A 162 -43.41 20.47 -37.67
N ASP A 163 -43.10 20.16 -38.93
CA ASP A 163 -42.35 18.95 -39.26
C ASP A 163 -40.94 18.96 -38.67
N GLU A 164 -40.30 20.13 -38.55
CA GLU A 164 -38.96 20.27 -37.97
C GLU A 164 -38.93 19.86 -36.48
N TYR A 165 -40.06 19.89 -35.79
CA TYR A 165 -40.17 19.48 -34.39
C TYR A 165 -40.01 17.98 -34.19
N LYS A 166 -40.32 17.18 -35.21
CA LYS A 166 -40.25 15.70 -35.15
C LYS A 166 -38.82 15.21 -34.94
N CYS A 167 -37.85 15.96 -35.43
CA CYS A 167 -36.44 15.57 -35.45
C CYS A 167 -35.60 16.15 -34.30
N ASP A 168 -36.16 17.03 -33.45
CA ASP A 168 -35.43 17.61 -32.32
C ASP A 168 -35.54 16.69 -31.08
N PRO A 169 -34.41 16.17 -30.55
CA PRO A 169 -34.42 15.31 -29.38
C PRO A 169 -34.98 15.98 -28.12
N SER A 170 -34.73 17.28 -27.94
CA SER A 170 -35.24 18.03 -26.78
C SER A 170 -36.76 18.14 -26.85
N ILE A 171 -37.33 18.44 -28.02
CA ILE A 171 -38.78 18.52 -28.20
C ILE A 171 -39.43 17.15 -27.96
N THR A 172 -38.87 16.09 -28.54
CA THR A 172 -39.38 14.74 -28.32
C THR A 172 -39.40 14.39 -26.83
N SER A 173 -38.33 14.73 -26.10
CA SER A 173 -38.30 14.53 -24.66
C SER A 173 -39.26 15.44 -23.88
N MET A 174 -39.47 16.68 -24.32
CA MET A 174 -40.46 17.57 -23.71
C MET A 174 -41.89 17.03 -23.88
N ILE A 175 -42.24 16.46 -25.04
CA ILE A 175 -43.56 15.85 -25.29
C ILE A 175 -43.79 14.66 -24.35
N GLU A 176 -42.81 13.76 -24.18
CA GLU A 176 -42.95 12.62 -23.27
C GLU A 176 -43.05 13.08 -21.79
N ALA A 177 -42.30 14.13 -21.42
CA ALA A 177 -42.42 14.74 -20.10
C ALA A 177 -43.80 15.37 -19.89
N ILE A 178 -44.34 16.09 -20.87
CA ILE A 178 -45.69 16.69 -20.85
C ILE A 178 -46.73 15.60 -20.65
N LYS A 179 -46.70 14.53 -21.45
CA LYS A 179 -47.60 13.37 -21.34
C LYS A 179 -47.54 12.74 -19.95
N THR A 180 -46.33 12.53 -19.42
CA THR A 180 -46.11 11.94 -18.09
C THR A 180 -46.69 12.84 -16.98
N LEU A 181 -46.45 14.15 -17.06
CA LEU A 181 -46.94 15.11 -16.07
C LEU A 181 -48.46 15.28 -16.16
N ASP A 182 -49.01 15.45 -17.36
CA ASP A 182 -50.45 15.66 -17.57
C ASP A 182 -51.29 14.47 -17.07
N ALA A 183 -50.81 13.23 -17.29
CA ALA A 183 -51.43 12.02 -16.77
C ALA A 183 -51.49 12.00 -15.23
N LYS A 184 -50.50 12.59 -14.54
CA LYS A 184 -50.40 12.61 -13.07
C LYS A 184 -51.12 13.77 -12.39
N ILE A 185 -51.39 14.84 -13.12
CA ILE A 185 -51.98 16.08 -12.59
C ILE A 185 -53.49 15.95 -12.31
N ASN A 186 -54.17 14.95 -12.88
CA ASN A 186 -55.63 14.74 -12.83
C ASN A 186 -56.22 14.28 -11.47
N ASN A 187 -55.67 14.74 -10.34
CA ASN A 187 -56.06 14.28 -9.00
C ASN A 187 -57.03 15.25 -8.29
N GLU A 188 -57.90 14.78 -7.39
CA GLU A 188 -58.94 15.57 -6.67
C GLU A 188 -58.42 16.76 -5.83
N LYS A 189 -57.09 16.91 -5.69
CA LYS A 189 -56.42 17.96 -4.90
C LYS A 189 -55.57 18.93 -5.73
N PHE A 190 -55.88 19.06 -7.02
CA PHE A 190 -55.11 19.83 -7.99
C PHE A 190 -54.93 21.31 -7.60
N ASP A 191 -56.00 22.01 -7.22
CA ASP A 191 -55.94 23.45 -6.89
C ASP A 191 -55.05 23.74 -5.66
N ASP A 192 -55.08 22.85 -4.67
CA ASP A 192 -54.23 22.93 -3.49
C ASP A 192 -52.75 22.62 -3.81
N PHE A 193 -52.49 21.66 -4.70
CA PHE A 193 -51.13 21.35 -5.17
C PHE A 193 -50.54 22.49 -6.01
N ALA A 194 -51.34 23.09 -6.88
CA ALA A 194 -50.98 24.29 -7.62
C ALA A 194 -50.64 25.45 -6.66
N SER A 195 -51.49 25.69 -5.65
CA SER A 195 -51.25 26.72 -4.63
C SER A 195 -50.00 26.49 -3.80
N PHE A 196 -49.63 25.22 -3.57
CA PHE A 196 -48.37 24.83 -2.93
C PHE A 196 -47.16 25.17 -3.79
N LEU A 197 -47.17 24.83 -5.09
CA LEU A 197 -46.09 25.16 -6.02
C LEU A 197 -45.90 26.68 -6.21
N LEU A 198 -47.00 27.45 -6.21
CA LEU A 198 -46.98 28.91 -6.38
C LEU A 198 -46.69 29.67 -5.08
N GLY A 199 -46.56 28.98 -3.95
CA GLY A 199 -46.36 29.59 -2.63
C GLY A 199 -47.50 30.52 -2.22
N THR A 200 -48.74 30.24 -2.65
CA THR A 200 -49.95 31.01 -2.34
C THR A 200 -50.85 30.34 -1.29
N ARG A 201 -50.44 29.19 -0.76
CA ARG A 201 -51.20 28.45 0.25
C ARG A 201 -51.15 29.17 1.61
N ASN A 202 -52.27 29.73 2.03
CA ASN A 202 -52.43 30.56 3.26
C ASN A 202 -51.90 29.93 4.58
N GLN A 203 -51.70 28.60 4.64
CA GLN A 203 -51.24 27.89 5.85
C GLN A 203 -49.84 27.24 5.73
N CYS A 204 -49.16 27.32 4.58
CA CYS A 204 -47.82 26.74 4.36
C CYS A 204 -46.82 27.83 3.98
N LYS A 205 -45.85 28.11 4.86
CA LYS A 205 -44.71 29.01 4.60
C LYS A 205 -43.56 28.35 3.82
N ALA A 206 -43.71 27.08 3.43
CA ALA A 206 -42.69 26.35 2.68
C ALA A 206 -42.54 26.96 1.28
N ASN A 207 -41.45 27.69 1.07
CA ASN A 207 -41.05 28.15 -0.24
C ASN A 207 -40.35 27.00 -0.96
N ILE A 208 -40.91 26.54 -2.08
CA ILE A 208 -40.24 25.59 -2.98
C ILE A 208 -39.32 26.39 -3.89
N GLY A 209 -38.11 25.92 -4.08
CA GLY A 209 -37.13 26.68 -4.83
C GLY A 209 -35.79 25.98 -4.98
N PHE A 210 -34.83 26.69 -5.54
CA PHE A 210 -33.49 26.18 -5.78
C PHE A 210 -32.46 26.95 -4.97
N VAL A 211 -31.36 26.28 -4.61
CA VAL A 211 -30.17 26.97 -4.09
C VAL A 211 -29.42 27.54 -5.29
N TYR A 212 -29.30 28.87 -5.35
CA TYR A 212 -28.64 29.56 -6.45
C TYR A 212 -27.16 29.76 -6.16
N PHE A 213 -26.31 29.39 -7.12
CA PHE A 213 -24.88 29.63 -7.08
C PHE A 213 -24.46 30.49 -8.29
N ASP A 214 -23.86 31.64 -8.01
CA ASP A 214 -23.40 32.58 -9.03
C ASP A 214 -22.04 32.15 -9.57
N VAL A 215 -21.98 31.75 -10.84
CA VAL A 215 -20.72 31.41 -11.53
C VAL A 215 -20.04 32.63 -12.15
N LYS A 216 -20.50 33.85 -11.82
CA LYS A 216 -19.94 35.15 -12.20
C LYS A 216 -20.11 35.51 -13.68
N ASN A 217 -19.61 34.68 -14.60
CA ASN A 217 -19.64 34.96 -16.03
C ASN A 217 -19.74 33.69 -16.88
N ARG A 218 -19.85 33.88 -18.20
CA ARG A 218 -19.97 32.79 -19.18
C ARG A 218 -18.77 31.85 -19.15
N GLU A 219 -17.54 32.37 -19.21
CA GLU A 219 -16.32 31.54 -19.23
C GLU A 219 -16.23 30.59 -18.02
N PHE A 220 -16.54 31.07 -16.81
CA PHE A 220 -16.61 30.23 -15.62
C PHE A 220 -17.82 29.29 -15.65
N GLY A 221 -18.95 29.72 -16.17
CA GLY A 221 -20.12 28.86 -16.41
C GLY A 221 -19.81 27.69 -17.35
N GLU A 222 -19.05 27.93 -18.41
CA GLU A 222 -18.63 26.93 -19.39
C GLU A 222 -17.62 25.94 -18.76
N LYS A 223 -16.63 26.44 -18.01
CA LYS A 223 -15.71 25.60 -17.23
C LYS A 223 -16.46 24.73 -16.22
N MET A 224 -17.39 25.31 -15.45
CA MET A 224 -18.21 24.57 -14.49
C MET A 224 -19.11 23.54 -15.16
N TYR A 225 -19.67 23.85 -16.33
CA TYR A 225 -20.45 22.89 -17.11
C TYR A 225 -19.63 21.68 -17.53
N VAL A 226 -18.41 21.88 -18.03
CA VAL A 226 -17.50 20.79 -18.40
C VAL A 226 -17.15 19.96 -17.16
N ILE A 227 -16.74 20.61 -16.06
CA ILE A 227 -16.42 19.94 -14.79
C ILE A 227 -17.59 19.09 -14.29
N LEU A 228 -18.81 19.61 -14.31
CA LEU A 228 -19.99 18.91 -13.80
C LEU A 228 -20.49 17.79 -14.72
N ASN A 229 -20.33 17.90 -16.05
CA ASN A 229 -20.84 16.90 -17.00
C ASN A 229 -19.83 15.83 -17.40
N THR A 230 -18.53 16.09 -17.28
CA THR A 230 -17.50 15.03 -17.35
C THR A 230 -17.61 14.09 -16.14
N ARG A 231 -18.30 14.53 -15.07
CA ARG A 231 -18.48 13.80 -13.81
C ARG A 231 -19.84 13.13 -13.69
N GLY A 232 -20.01 12.03 -14.42
CA GLY A 232 -20.86 10.93 -13.94
C GLY A 232 -20.34 10.28 -12.64
N ALA A 233 -19.18 10.71 -12.13
CA ALA A 233 -18.55 10.27 -10.90
C ALA A 233 -18.93 11.19 -9.71
N PRO A 234 -19.07 10.63 -8.49
CA PRO A 234 -19.26 11.44 -7.28
C PRO A 234 -18.12 12.47 -7.15
N MET A 235 -18.45 13.70 -6.73
CA MET A 235 -17.45 14.75 -6.47
C MET A 235 -16.39 14.24 -5.47
N GLU A 236 -15.13 14.60 -5.71
CA GLU A 236 -14.04 14.15 -4.87
C GLU A 236 -14.05 14.91 -3.52
N PRO A 237 -13.64 14.29 -2.40
CA PRO A 237 -13.72 14.91 -1.07
C PRO A 237 -13.05 16.29 -0.97
N ASN A 238 -11.91 16.49 -1.65
CA ASN A 238 -11.21 17.77 -1.70
C ASN A 238 -12.07 18.91 -2.28
N GLU A 239 -13.01 18.60 -3.16
CA GLU A 239 -13.85 19.58 -3.84
C GLU A 239 -15.04 20.01 -2.99
N HIS A 240 -15.47 19.14 -2.08
CA HIS A 240 -16.50 19.47 -1.09
C HIS A 240 -15.95 20.32 0.06
N ILE A 241 -14.68 20.15 0.44
CA ILE A 241 -14.08 20.90 1.55
C ILE A 241 -13.66 22.32 1.14
N LYS A 242 -13.30 22.57 -0.13
CA LYS A 242 -12.90 23.90 -0.61
C LYS A 242 -14.00 24.96 -0.36
N PRO A 243 -15.25 24.79 -0.79
CA PRO A 243 -16.32 25.73 -0.46
C PRO A 243 -16.57 25.85 1.04
N LEU A 244 -16.53 24.73 1.78
CA LEU A 244 -16.76 24.69 3.22
C LEU A 244 -15.74 25.52 4.01
N LEU A 245 -14.46 25.45 3.61
CA LEU A 245 -13.38 26.20 4.23
C LEU A 245 -13.47 27.68 3.89
N LEU A 246 -13.71 28.02 2.60
CA LEU A 246 -13.81 29.39 2.11
C LEU A 246 -15.10 30.12 2.55
N GLU A 247 -16.20 29.41 2.79
CA GLU A 247 -17.49 30.02 3.16
C GLU A 247 -17.42 30.77 4.49
N LYS A 248 -16.67 30.24 5.47
CA LYS A 248 -16.58 30.83 6.81
C LYS A 248 -15.51 31.92 6.96
N ILE A 249 -14.79 32.23 5.89
CA ILE A 249 -13.84 33.36 5.86
C ILE A 249 -14.64 34.66 5.73
N VAL A 250 -14.46 35.57 6.70
CA VAL A 250 -15.22 36.82 6.79
C VAL A 250 -14.70 37.87 5.81
N ASN A 251 -13.37 37.94 5.62
CA ASN A 251 -12.73 38.90 4.73
C ASN A 251 -12.71 38.38 3.27
N ASN A 252 -13.22 39.18 2.34
CA ASN A 252 -13.25 38.82 0.91
C ASN A 252 -11.85 38.75 0.28
N ASP A 253 -10.90 39.60 0.69
CA ASP A 253 -9.55 39.59 0.13
C ASP A 253 -8.79 38.34 0.55
N ASP A 254 -8.91 37.95 1.83
CA ASP A 254 -8.35 36.69 2.33
C ASP A 254 -9.02 35.47 1.67
N LYS A 255 -10.33 35.56 1.40
CA LYS A 255 -11.07 34.51 0.69
C LYS A 255 -10.57 34.31 -0.74
N ILE A 256 -10.26 35.39 -1.46
CA ILE A 256 -9.65 35.32 -2.79
C ILE A 256 -8.25 34.71 -2.70
N LYS A 257 -7.42 35.23 -1.79
CA LYS A 257 -6.05 34.74 -1.57
C LYS A 257 -6.01 33.24 -1.25
N TRP A 258 -6.90 32.77 -0.37
CA TRP A 258 -6.98 31.35 -0.02
C TRP A 258 -7.57 30.49 -1.14
N ALA A 259 -8.49 31.04 -1.95
CA ALA A 259 -8.96 30.35 -3.14
C ALA A 259 -7.82 30.16 -4.16
N GLU A 260 -7.01 31.19 -4.39
CA GLU A 260 -5.82 31.11 -5.25
C GLU A 260 -4.80 30.10 -4.70
N LYS A 261 -4.51 30.14 -3.39
CA LYS A 261 -3.63 29.16 -2.74
C LYS A 261 -4.14 27.73 -2.88
N TRP A 262 -5.44 27.53 -2.83
CA TRP A 262 -6.03 26.22 -3.05
C TRP A 262 -5.77 25.71 -4.47
N GLU A 263 -5.90 26.58 -5.48
CA GLU A 263 -5.51 26.23 -6.85
C GLU A 263 -4.02 25.90 -6.93
N ASP A 264 -3.14 26.69 -6.30
CA ASP A 264 -1.69 26.41 -6.25
C ASP A 264 -1.40 25.00 -5.68
N TRP A 265 -2.18 24.56 -4.69
CA TRP A 265 -2.06 23.21 -4.12
C TRP A 265 -2.49 22.17 -5.14
N GLN A 266 -3.66 22.33 -5.76
CA GLN A 266 -4.19 21.38 -6.74
C GLN A 266 -3.26 21.27 -7.97
N ASP A 267 -2.77 22.40 -8.46
CA ASP A 267 -1.81 22.48 -9.58
C ASP A 267 -0.49 21.78 -9.24
N PHE A 268 0.00 21.91 -8.02
CA PHE A 268 1.20 21.18 -7.59
C PHE A 268 0.99 19.66 -7.62
N PHE A 269 -0.13 19.15 -7.11
CA PHE A 269 -0.43 17.72 -7.19
C PHE A 269 -0.69 17.28 -8.63
N TRP A 270 -1.24 18.15 -9.48
CA TRP A 270 -1.41 17.89 -10.92
C TRP A 270 -0.08 17.74 -11.65
N GLN A 271 0.88 18.64 -11.40
CA GLN A 271 2.21 18.61 -12.02
C GLN A 271 3.07 17.42 -11.56
N ASN A 272 2.76 16.82 -10.41
CA ASN A 272 3.54 15.73 -9.80
C ASN A 272 2.75 14.40 -9.68
N LYS A 273 1.66 14.26 -10.44
CA LYS A 273 0.88 13.01 -10.54
C LYS A 273 1.63 11.98 -11.38
N ASN A 274 1.26 10.70 -11.26
CA ASN A 274 1.81 9.67 -12.15
C ASN A 274 1.28 9.91 -13.57
N ASP A 275 2.11 9.66 -14.60
CA ASP A 275 1.69 9.77 -16.01
C ASP A 275 0.49 8.87 -16.33
N LYS A 276 0.32 7.80 -15.55
CA LYS A 276 -0.79 6.84 -15.67
C LYS A 276 -2.08 7.31 -14.99
N ASP A 277 -2.03 8.33 -14.13
CA ASP A 277 -3.20 8.80 -13.39
C ASP A 277 -4.00 9.80 -14.23
N GLU A 278 -5.31 9.59 -14.37
CA GLU A 278 -6.20 10.51 -15.08
C GLU A 278 -6.51 11.79 -14.25
N SER A 279 -6.33 11.75 -12.93
CA SER A 279 -6.51 12.89 -12.02
C SER A 279 -5.43 12.97 -10.93
N SER A 280 -5.30 14.14 -10.29
CA SER A 280 -4.44 14.35 -9.12
C SER A 280 -5.19 14.28 -7.78
N ASP A 281 -6.50 14.04 -7.83
CA ASP A 281 -7.39 14.14 -6.67
C ASP A 281 -7.01 13.18 -5.57
N ASP A 282 -6.62 11.96 -5.93
CA ASP A 282 -6.23 10.95 -4.96
C ASP A 282 -4.99 11.38 -4.15
N GLY A 283 -3.94 11.89 -4.82
CA GLY A 283 -2.74 12.38 -4.14
C GLY A 283 -3.02 13.57 -3.21
N PHE A 284 -3.88 14.49 -3.66
CA PHE A 284 -4.28 15.62 -2.84
C PHE A 284 -5.16 15.20 -1.65
N ASN A 285 -6.11 14.29 -1.86
CA ASN A 285 -6.95 13.73 -0.80
C ASN A 285 -6.12 12.99 0.25
N ASP A 286 -5.12 12.21 -0.15
CA ASP A 286 -4.22 11.51 0.78
C ASP A 286 -3.42 12.49 1.63
N PHE A 287 -2.92 13.59 1.05
CA PHE A 287 -2.26 14.65 1.79
C PHE A 287 -3.19 15.26 2.85
N ILE A 288 -4.44 15.56 2.49
CA ILE A 288 -5.45 16.04 3.43
C ILE A 288 -5.72 15.00 4.54
N ILE A 289 -5.75 13.71 4.20
CA ILE A 289 -5.86 12.63 5.20
C ILE A 289 -4.67 12.65 6.16
N TRP A 290 -3.43 12.79 5.66
CA TRP A 290 -2.24 12.87 6.51
C TRP A 290 -2.30 14.07 7.45
N TYR A 291 -2.66 15.24 6.96
CA TYR A 291 -2.88 16.41 7.79
C TYR A 291 -3.90 16.14 8.91
N LEU A 292 -5.06 15.54 8.57
CA LEU A 292 -6.09 15.18 9.55
C LEU A 292 -5.62 14.10 10.54
N LYS A 293 -4.79 13.14 10.10
CA LYS A 293 -4.16 12.13 10.96
C LYS A 293 -3.23 12.78 11.96
N ILE A 294 -2.40 13.74 11.53
CA ILE A 294 -1.48 14.49 12.39
C ILE A 294 -2.27 15.29 13.43
N LYS A 295 -3.25 16.07 12.97
CA LYS A 295 -4.08 16.91 13.82
C LYS A 295 -4.82 16.11 14.89
N ASN A 296 -5.47 15.02 14.48
CA ASN A 296 -6.35 14.24 15.36
C ASN A 296 -5.66 13.06 16.06
N LYS A 297 -4.40 12.76 15.70
CA LYS A 297 -3.60 11.63 16.23
C LYS A 297 -4.34 10.29 16.16
N LYS A 298 -5.11 10.07 15.09
CA LYS A 298 -5.94 8.87 14.88
C LYS A 298 -6.05 8.53 13.40
N GLU A 299 -6.48 7.30 13.11
CA GLU A 299 -6.80 6.88 11.74
C GLU A 299 -7.99 7.67 11.15
N ILE A 300 -7.87 8.04 9.87
CA ILE A 300 -8.86 8.83 9.12
C ILE A 300 -9.09 8.15 7.77
N LYS A 301 -10.35 7.92 7.41
CA LYS A 301 -10.72 7.37 6.10
C LYS A 301 -11.10 8.50 5.13
N LYS A 302 -10.97 8.24 3.82
CA LYS A 302 -11.34 9.20 2.75
C LYS A 302 -12.76 9.75 2.90
N ASN A 303 -13.72 8.90 3.29
CA ASN A 303 -15.12 9.31 3.49
C ASN A 303 -15.35 10.21 4.72
N ASP A 304 -14.40 10.24 5.67
CA ASP A 304 -14.50 11.03 6.89
C ASP A 304 -13.90 12.43 6.74
N ILE A 305 -13.28 12.76 5.59
CA ILE A 305 -12.64 14.07 5.36
C ILE A 305 -13.65 15.20 5.62
N TYR A 306 -14.81 15.16 4.96
CA TYR A 306 -15.84 16.19 5.10
C TYR A 306 -16.34 16.35 6.54
N THR A 307 -16.56 15.24 7.26
CA THR A 307 -17.08 15.28 8.64
C THR A 307 -16.06 15.82 9.65
N ASN A 308 -14.76 15.73 9.36
CA ASN A 308 -13.71 16.32 10.20
C ASN A 308 -13.61 17.84 9.99
N PHE A 309 -13.82 18.35 8.77
CA PHE A 309 -13.80 19.79 8.50
C PHE A 309 -15.11 20.50 8.86
N SER A 310 -16.25 19.84 8.75
CA SER A 310 -17.56 20.44 9.04
C SER A 310 -17.71 20.83 10.51
N LYS A 311 -17.04 20.12 11.42
CA LYS A 311 -17.06 20.34 12.88
C LYS A 311 -16.19 21.51 13.36
N ASN A 312 -15.28 22.05 12.53
CA ASN A 312 -14.37 23.12 12.94
C ASN A 312 -15.05 24.50 12.89
N GLN A 313 -14.81 25.34 13.91
CA GLN A 313 -15.42 26.67 14.04
C GLN A 313 -14.54 27.81 13.50
N ASN A 314 -13.22 27.63 13.34
CA ASN A 314 -12.29 28.66 12.86
C ASN A 314 -11.50 28.15 11.63
N ASN A 315 -11.89 28.60 10.44
CA ASN A 315 -11.37 28.10 9.17
C ASN A 315 -10.10 28.80 8.68
N ASP A 316 -9.85 30.06 9.08
CA ASP A 316 -8.64 30.80 8.64
C ASP A 316 -7.37 30.16 9.21
N ASN A 317 -7.42 29.76 10.48
CA ASN A 317 -6.33 29.01 11.10
C ASN A 317 -6.15 27.62 10.45
N GLU A 318 -7.23 27.00 10.00
CA GLU A 318 -7.18 25.68 9.36
C GLU A 318 -6.43 25.72 8.03
N LEU A 319 -6.74 26.69 7.17
CA LEU A 319 -6.08 26.87 5.87
C LEU A 319 -4.60 27.26 6.06
N LEU A 320 -4.30 28.06 7.08
CA LEU A 320 -2.92 28.40 7.44
C LEU A 320 -2.12 27.17 7.89
N GLU A 321 -2.72 26.29 8.68
CA GLU A 321 -2.08 25.02 9.08
C GLU A 321 -1.87 24.13 7.85
N ILE A 322 -2.88 23.94 7.00
CA ILE A 322 -2.74 23.14 5.77
C ILE A 322 -1.59 23.68 4.89
N GLU A 323 -1.46 24.99 4.73
CA GLU A 323 -0.34 25.62 4.00
C GLU A 323 1.01 25.24 4.61
N LYS A 324 1.16 25.28 5.95
CA LYS A 324 2.42 24.89 6.60
C LYS A 324 2.81 23.45 6.31
N TYR A 325 1.85 22.53 6.40
CA TYR A 325 2.07 21.12 6.07
C TYR A 325 2.37 20.92 4.58
N PHE A 326 1.73 21.69 3.70
CA PHE A 326 1.98 21.64 2.27
C PHE A 326 3.41 22.10 1.91
N GLN A 327 3.88 23.20 2.51
CA GLN A 327 5.26 23.66 2.33
C GLN A 327 6.27 22.67 2.92
N ALA A 328 5.97 22.07 4.07
CA ALA A 328 6.81 21.02 4.64
C ALA A 328 6.87 19.79 3.73
N LEU A 329 5.76 19.40 3.08
CA LEU A 329 5.73 18.33 2.10
C LEU A 329 6.64 18.66 0.90
N LYS A 330 6.56 19.86 0.33
CA LYS A 330 7.45 20.30 -0.75
C LYS A 330 8.92 20.18 -0.38
N ASN A 331 9.30 20.63 0.82
CA ASN A 331 10.66 20.53 1.32
C ASN A 331 11.09 19.07 1.51
N LEU A 332 10.20 18.23 2.05
CA LEU A 332 10.44 16.80 2.24
C LEU A 332 10.74 16.11 0.92
N LEU A 333 9.98 16.40 -0.15
CA LEU A 333 10.27 15.87 -1.49
C LEU A 333 11.64 16.30 -2.00
N GLY A 334 12.04 17.55 -1.74
CA GLY A 334 13.38 18.03 -2.05
C GLY A 334 14.47 17.24 -1.31
N TYR A 335 14.24 16.89 -0.05
CA TYR A 335 15.17 16.08 0.74
C TYR A 335 15.22 14.63 0.26
N LEU A 336 14.07 14.00 -0.01
CA LEU A 336 13.98 12.62 -0.48
C LEU A 336 14.59 12.40 -1.89
N LYS A 337 14.82 13.47 -2.66
CA LYS A 337 15.58 13.41 -3.93
C LYS A 337 17.10 13.31 -3.72
N LYS A 338 17.60 13.55 -2.51
CA LYS A 338 19.04 13.51 -2.21
C LYS A 338 19.47 12.09 -1.85
N GLN A 339 20.63 11.67 -2.38
CA GLN A 339 21.14 10.30 -2.20
C GLN A 339 21.12 9.84 -0.74
N ARG A 340 21.64 10.66 0.18
CA ARG A 340 21.68 10.30 1.62
C ARG A 340 20.32 9.99 2.23
N PHE A 341 19.23 10.63 1.77
CA PHE A 341 17.88 10.32 2.24
C PHE A 341 17.34 9.06 1.55
N GLN A 342 17.63 8.89 0.26
CA GLN A 342 17.25 7.71 -0.51
C GLN A 342 17.85 6.44 0.07
N ASP A 343 19.12 6.46 0.47
CA ASP A 343 19.81 5.30 1.05
C ASP A 343 19.07 4.80 2.31
N ILE A 344 18.70 5.70 3.21
CA ILE A 344 17.94 5.37 4.44
C ILE A 344 16.53 4.88 4.10
N PHE A 345 15.86 5.55 3.15
CA PHE A 345 14.48 5.26 2.81
C PHE A 345 14.32 3.93 2.04
N ASN A 346 15.27 3.61 1.16
CA ASN A 346 15.32 2.35 0.43
C ASN A 346 15.51 1.15 1.37
N GLN A 347 16.31 1.31 2.43
CA GLN A 347 16.45 0.28 3.45
C GLN A 347 15.13 -0.03 4.15
N ILE A 348 14.27 0.97 4.41
CA ILE A 348 12.96 0.79 5.05
C ILE A 348 11.96 0.04 4.13
N GLN A 349 12.08 0.20 2.80
CA GLN A 349 11.07 -0.29 1.86
C GLN A 349 11.17 -1.77 1.49
N VAL A 350 12.32 -2.40 1.70
CA VAL A 350 12.67 -3.85 1.54
C VAL A 350 12.24 -4.57 0.24
N TYR A 351 11.13 -4.27 -0.44
CA TYR A 351 10.62 -5.05 -1.58
C TYR A 351 9.85 -4.29 -2.67
N ASP A 352 9.41 -3.05 -2.47
CA ASP A 352 8.77 -2.25 -3.53
C ASP A 352 9.58 -0.97 -3.78
N SER A 353 10.04 -0.76 -5.01
CA SER A 353 10.70 0.50 -5.40
C SER A 353 9.68 1.63 -5.45
N LEU A 354 9.67 2.53 -4.45
CA LEU A 354 8.95 3.80 -4.60
C LEU A 354 9.69 4.68 -5.60
N ASP A 355 8.97 5.06 -6.65
CA ASP A 355 9.42 6.15 -7.51
C ASP A 355 9.11 7.48 -6.82
N ILE A 356 10.12 8.00 -6.10
CA ILE A 356 10.06 9.26 -5.34
C ILE A 356 9.72 10.46 -6.26
N ASN A 357 9.85 10.31 -7.58
CA ASN A 357 9.47 11.37 -8.52
C ASN A 357 7.95 11.62 -8.58
N TYR A 358 7.14 10.65 -8.15
CA TYR A 358 5.68 10.77 -8.18
C TYR A 358 5.11 10.92 -6.77
N LEU A 359 4.36 12.00 -6.52
CA LEU A 359 3.69 12.23 -5.23
C LEU A 359 2.75 11.08 -4.85
N ARG A 360 2.04 10.54 -5.84
CA ARG A 360 1.13 9.41 -5.63
C ARG A 360 1.88 8.22 -5.04
N SER A 361 3.14 7.97 -5.39
CA SER A 361 3.88 6.84 -4.81
C SER A 361 4.06 7.01 -3.29
N LEU A 362 4.32 8.24 -2.84
CA LEU A 362 4.47 8.59 -1.43
C LEU A 362 3.15 8.61 -0.67
N THR A 363 2.06 9.04 -1.31
CA THR A 363 0.76 9.21 -0.65
C THR A 363 -0.17 8.01 -0.80
N SER A 364 0.00 7.18 -1.84
CA SER A 364 -0.84 6.01 -2.19
C SER A 364 -0.80 4.89 -1.17
N THR A 365 -0.10 5.05 -0.05
CA THR A 365 0.21 3.93 0.79
C THR A 365 -0.93 3.49 1.69
N SER A 366 -1.62 2.47 1.20
CA SER A 366 -2.17 1.37 1.98
C SER A 366 -1.12 0.61 2.80
N SER A 367 0.19 0.81 2.57
CA SER A 367 1.23 0.26 3.42
C SER A 367 1.36 1.11 4.70
N GLU A 368 0.86 0.55 5.80
CA GLU A 368 1.09 1.01 7.19
C GLU A 368 2.57 1.36 7.44
N GLN A 369 3.49 0.79 6.67
CA GLN A 369 4.94 0.98 6.74
C GLN A 369 5.36 2.42 6.42
N GLN A 370 4.90 3.01 5.31
CA GLN A 370 5.32 4.35 4.93
C GLN A 370 4.67 5.43 5.79
N GLN A 371 3.43 5.19 6.24
CA GLN A 371 2.74 6.09 7.16
C GLN A 371 3.49 6.24 8.49
N ASN A 372 4.12 5.17 8.98
CA ASN A 372 4.92 5.20 10.21
C ASN A 372 6.19 6.06 10.12
N ILE A 373 6.57 6.51 8.92
CA ILE A 373 7.77 7.30 8.67
C ILE A 373 7.40 8.71 8.20
N LEU A 374 6.61 8.80 7.11
CA LEU A 374 6.34 10.07 6.44
C LEU A 374 5.45 10.99 7.29
N ILE A 375 4.46 10.45 8.00
CA ILE A 375 3.57 11.26 8.85
C ILE A 375 4.34 11.89 10.02
N PRO A 376 5.10 11.13 10.84
CA PRO A 376 5.95 11.73 11.87
C PRO A 376 6.97 12.72 11.32
N LEU A 377 7.63 12.40 10.20
CA LEU A 377 8.63 13.28 9.60
C LEU A 377 8.04 14.62 9.15
N LEU A 378 6.85 14.59 8.55
CA LEU A 378 6.13 15.80 8.15
C LEU A 378 5.73 16.65 9.38
N ALA A 379 5.20 16.02 10.43
CA ALA A 379 4.83 16.71 11.67
C ALA A 379 6.05 17.33 12.36
N PHE A 380 7.18 16.62 12.37
CA PHE A 380 8.46 17.10 12.87
C PHE A 380 8.92 18.37 12.14
N MET A 381 8.91 18.34 10.80
CA MET A 381 9.33 19.48 9.97
C MET A 381 8.47 20.74 10.20
N VAL A 382 7.16 20.57 10.40
CA VAL A 382 6.27 21.70 10.71
C VAL A 382 6.52 22.24 12.12
N LYS A 383 6.65 21.37 13.13
CA LYS A 383 6.78 21.78 14.53
C LYS A 383 8.08 22.55 14.77
N PHE A 384 9.21 22.00 14.32
CA PHE A 384 10.52 22.55 14.65
C PHE A 384 11.04 23.53 13.58
N LYS A 385 10.30 23.72 12.47
CA LYS A 385 10.73 24.54 11.31
C LYS A 385 12.15 24.18 10.85
N ASP A 386 12.45 22.89 10.96
CA ASP A 386 13.82 22.40 11.02
C ASP A 386 14.47 22.34 9.63
N ASN A 387 15.80 22.36 9.66
CA ASN A 387 16.63 22.23 8.46
C ASN A 387 16.80 20.77 8.02
N GLU A 388 17.40 20.59 6.85
CA GLU A 388 17.66 19.28 6.25
C GLU A 388 18.43 18.31 7.15
N GLU A 389 19.41 18.81 7.92
CA GLU A 389 20.24 17.97 8.79
C GLU A 389 19.42 17.38 9.95
N SER A 390 18.54 18.19 10.53
CA SER A 390 17.67 17.74 11.62
C SER A 390 16.64 16.71 11.13
N ALA A 391 16.08 16.93 9.94
CA ALA A 391 15.20 15.96 9.28
C ALA A 391 15.94 14.64 8.95
N TYR A 392 17.20 14.72 8.54
CA TYR A 392 18.05 13.55 8.28
C TYR A 392 18.27 12.73 9.56
N LYS A 393 18.68 13.36 10.66
CA LYS A 393 18.88 12.69 11.96
C LYS A 393 17.59 12.04 12.47
N PHE A 394 16.46 12.73 12.34
CA PHE A 394 15.18 12.16 12.74
C PHE A 394 14.77 10.97 11.86
N LEU A 395 15.00 11.04 10.54
CA LEU A 395 14.76 9.92 9.63
C LEU A 395 15.61 8.68 10.00
N ARG A 396 16.88 8.86 10.39
CA ARG A 396 17.73 7.76 10.87
C ARG A 396 17.14 7.10 12.12
N ARG A 397 16.60 7.88 13.05
CA ARG A 397 15.90 7.35 14.24
C ARG A 397 14.61 6.62 13.88
N LEU A 398 13.85 7.13 12.91
CA LEU A 398 12.66 6.45 12.38
C LEU A 398 13.00 5.12 11.69
N ARG A 399 14.13 5.02 10.95
CA ARG A 399 14.62 3.75 10.40
C ARG A 399 14.89 2.73 11.50
N LYS A 400 15.60 3.11 12.57
CA LYS A 400 15.82 2.19 13.70
C LYS A 400 14.51 1.77 14.33
N ASN A 401 13.58 2.71 14.58
CA ASN A 401 12.27 2.38 15.13
C ASN A 401 11.49 1.39 14.25
N TYR A 402 11.62 1.49 12.92
CA TYR A 402 11.00 0.58 11.97
C TYR A 402 11.53 -0.86 12.09
N PHE A 403 12.83 -1.03 12.36
CA PHE A 403 13.49 -2.31 12.56
C PHE A 403 13.67 -2.63 14.05
N HIS A 404 12.79 -3.42 14.64
CA HIS A 404 12.90 -3.79 16.07
C HIS A 404 13.85 -4.97 16.33
N LYS A 405 14.41 -5.00 17.56
CA LYS A 405 15.29 -6.04 18.10
C LYS A 405 14.54 -7.38 18.28
N GLU A 406 14.88 -8.40 17.48
CA GLU A 406 14.58 -9.79 17.83
C GLU A 406 15.76 -10.73 17.59
N ASN A 407 15.80 -11.80 18.41
CA ASN A 407 16.89 -12.78 18.57
C ASN A 407 17.24 -13.62 17.33
N ASN A 408 16.74 -13.30 16.13
CA ASN A 408 16.94 -14.07 14.89
C ASN A 408 17.35 -13.19 13.69
N GLY A 409 17.65 -11.90 13.92
CA GLY A 409 17.94 -10.94 12.87
C GLY A 409 16.82 -9.93 12.60
N ARG A 410 17.07 -9.05 11.63
CA ARG A 410 16.10 -8.09 11.12
C ARG A 410 14.86 -8.78 10.56
N VAL A 411 13.77 -8.70 11.30
CA VAL A 411 12.42 -8.90 10.78
C VAL A 411 11.62 -7.69 11.25
N ARG A 412 10.74 -7.14 10.39
CA ARG A 412 9.70 -6.24 10.89
C ARG A 412 8.83 -7.04 11.85
N THR A 413 9.13 -6.95 13.12
CA THR A 413 8.33 -7.56 14.18
C THR A 413 7.33 -6.51 14.63
N GLY A 414 6.14 -6.93 15.09
CA GLY A 414 5.07 -6.01 15.48
C GLY A 414 5.34 -5.22 16.78
N LYS A 415 6.59 -4.78 17.00
CA LYS A 415 7.09 -4.12 18.20
C LYS A 415 7.88 -2.84 17.84
N TYR A 416 7.26 -1.89 17.15
CA TYR A 416 7.81 -0.56 16.89
C TYR A 416 7.01 0.50 17.67
N VAL A 417 7.53 1.71 17.82
CA VAL A 417 6.72 2.82 18.35
C VAL A 417 5.81 3.31 17.23
N ASP A 418 4.50 3.14 17.41
CA ASP A 418 3.50 3.56 16.42
C ASP A 418 3.50 5.09 16.23
N TRP A 419 3.27 5.54 14.99
CA TRP A 419 3.32 6.94 14.60
C TRP A 419 2.50 7.88 15.49
N ARG A 420 1.39 7.43 16.06
CA ARG A 420 0.55 8.26 16.96
C ARG A 420 1.26 8.63 18.25
N TYR A 421 2.05 7.69 18.81
CA TYR A 421 2.89 7.98 19.97
C TYR A 421 4.04 8.90 19.58
N ILE A 422 4.66 8.68 18.41
CA ILE A 422 5.72 9.58 17.90
C ILE A 422 5.19 11.00 17.71
N LEU A 423 3.98 11.19 17.17
CA LEU A 423 3.36 12.51 17.06
C LEU A 423 3.15 13.17 18.42
N LYS A 424 2.80 12.39 19.44
CA LYS A 424 2.66 12.92 20.80
C LYS A 424 4.01 13.30 21.40
N MET A 425 5.05 12.51 21.16
CA MET A 425 6.42 12.85 21.54
C MET A 425 6.88 14.13 20.85
N ILE A 426 6.60 14.27 19.54
CA ILE A 426 6.87 15.50 18.79
C ILE A 426 6.15 16.66 19.48
N GLU A 427 4.86 16.55 19.79
CA GLU A 427 4.07 17.58 20.47
C GLU A 427 4.61 17.97 21.85
N ASP A 428 5.15 17.02 22.62
CA ASP A 428 5.63 17.25 23.98
C ASP A 428 7.14 17.63 24.05
N SER A 429 7.86 17.61 22.93
CA SER A 429 9.29 17.95 22.84
C SER A 429 9.53 19.39 22.39
N ASP A 430 10.51 20.10 22.96
CA ASP A 430 10.80 21.50 22.61
C ASP A 430 11.77 21.64 21.42
N ASN A 431 12.62 20.64 21.20
CA ASN A 431 13.63 20.62 20.15
C ASN A 431 14.00 19.17 19.75
N LEU A 432 14.79 19.02 18.68
CA LEU A 432 15.26 17.72 18.19
C LEU A 432 15.91 16.87 19.31
N LYS A 433 16.77 17.46 20.14
CA LYS A 433 17.46 16.73 21.21
C LYS A 433 16.46 16.12 22.19
N SER A 434 15.52 16.93 22.70
CA SER A 434 14.47 16.45 23.60
C SER A 434 13.57 15.37 22.98
N LEU A 435 13.36 15.40 21.66
CA LEU A 435 12.60 14.37 20.94
C LEU A 435 13.39 13.06 20.80
N LEU A 436 14.68 13.14 20.51
CA LEU A 436 15.54 11.95 20.40
C LEU A 436 15.80 11.31 21.77
N GLU A 437 15.86 12.10 22.83
CA GLU A 437 16.08 11.66 24.22
C GLU A 437 14.79 11.30 24.97
N PHE A 438 13.65 11.29 24.27
CA PHE A 438 12.34 11.15 24.89
C PHE A 438 12.17 9.81 25.62
N SER A 439 11.84 9.86 26.90
CA SER A 439 11.75 8.70 27.79
C SER A 439 10.47 8.63 28.64
N ASN A 440 9.74 9.74 28.80
CA ASN A 440 8.57 9.82 29.67
C ASN A 440 7.25 9.57 28.91
N PHE A 441 6.67 8.39 29.08
CA PHE A 441 5.43 7.97 28.40
C PHE A 441 4.17 8.00 29.29
N THR A 442 4.22 8.59 30.50
CA THR A 442 3.13 8.53 31.50
C THR A 442 1.83 9.15 31.00
N ASN A 443 1.89 10.15 30.13
CA ASN A 443 0.72 10.91 29.69
C ASN A 443 0.03 10.31 28.45
N PHE A 444 0.47 9.13 27.97
CA PHE A 444 0.03 8.57 26.68
C PHE A 444 -1.14 7.57 26.81
N GLU A 445 -1.82 7.53 27.95
CA GLU A 445 -2.90 6.57 28.24
C GLU A 445 -4.19 6.78 27.41
N ASN A 446 -4.39 7.99 26.86
CA ASN A 446 -5.62 8.38 26.14
C ASN A 446 -5.61 8.09 24.63
N ILE A 447 -4.55 7.49 24.07
CA ILE A 447 -4.52 7.12 22.64
C ILE A 447 -5.35 5.86 22.45
N SER A 448 -6.45 5.98 21.69
CA SER A 448 -7.53 4.98 21.60
C SER A 448 -7.12 3.62 21.02
N ASP A 449 -5.97 3.53 20.35
CA ASP A 449 -5.45 2.31 19.75
C ASP A 449 -4.17 1.88 20.48
N LYS A 450 -4.27 0.77 21.22
CA LYS A 450 -3.21 0.27 22.12
C LYS A 450 -2.12 -0.51 21.39
N LYS A 451 -2.12 -0.54 20.05
CA LYS A 451 -1.10 -1.26 19.29
C LYS A 451 0.26 -0.61 19.53
N GLN A 452 1.20 -1.43 19.99
CA GLN A 452 2.62 -1.12 20.08
C GLN A 452 2.95 0.17 20.86
N LYS A 453 2.35 0.30 22.05
CA LYS A 453 2.68 1.37 23.00
C LYS A 453 4.17 1.24 23.42
N PRO A 454 4.96 2.33 23.37
CA PRO A 454 6.34 2.32 23.86
C PRO A 454 6.38 2.06 25.36
N LYS A 455 7.31 1.22 25.80
CA LYS A 455 7.68 1.10 27.22
C LYS A 455 8.74 2.14 27.59
N HIS A 456 8.95 2.29 28.90
CA HIS A 456 9.95 3.21 29.43
C HIS A 456 11.33 2.95 28.81
N ASN A 457 11.97 4.01 28.27
CA ASN A 457 13.24 3.99 27.54
C ASN A 457 13.28 3.21 26.20
N ASP A 458 12.16 2.75 25.64
CA ASP A 458 12.21 2.03 24.35
C ASP A 458 12.73 2.91 23.19
N TRP A 459 12.46 4.22 23.25
CA TRP A 459 12.88 5.17 22.21
C TRP A 459 14.31 5.69 22.38
N TYR A 460 14.74 5.86 23.64
CA TYR A 460 16.07 6.32 24.03
C TYR A 460 16.71 5.32 24.99
N ASP A 461 17.04 4.15 24.44
CA ASP A 461 17.62 3.04 25.16
C ASP A 461 19.11 3.25 25.46
N ASN A 462 19.74 2.32 26.19
CA ASN A 462 21.16 2.42 26.52
C ASN A 462 22.06 2.44 25.27
N GLU A 463 21.64 1.82 24.18
CA GLU A 463 22.41 1.85 22.92
C GLU A 463 22.37 3.25 22.30
N GLU A 464 21.23 3.95 22.29
CA GLU A 464 21.19 5.33 21.80
C GLU A 464 22.06 6.28 22.63
N LYS A 465 22.09 6.11 23.96
CA LYS A 465 22.95 6.91 24.84
C LYS A 465 24.42 6.76 24.48
N ILE A 466 24.87 5.51 24.32
CA ILE A 466 26.25 5.22 23.92
C ILE A 466 26.54 5.79 22.52
N LYS A 467 25.59 5.71 21.58
CA LYS A 467 25.75 6.30 20.26
C LYS A 467 25.90 7.82 20.31
N ASP A 468 25.10 8.50 21.12
CA ASP A 468 25.18 9.96 21.23
C ASP A 468 26.57 10.38 21.75
N GLU A 469 27.08 9.71 22.78
CA GLU A 469 28.44 9.93 23.29
C GLU A 469 29.52 9.66 22.23
N LEU A 470 29.43 8.53 21.52
CA LEU A 470 30.42 8.19 20.47
C LEU A 470 30.36 9.14 19.27
N LYS A 471 29.18 9.68 18.95
CA LYS A 471 28.99 10.62 17.84
C LYS A 471 29.58 12.00 18.12
N GLU A 472 29.94 12.33 19.36
CA GLU A 472 30.66 13.59 19.67
C GLU A 472 32.02 13.66 18.97
N GLU A 473 32.71 12.52 18.81
CA GLU A 473 34.03 12.44 18.17
C GLU A 473 34.02 11.65 16.85
N TYR A 474 33.16 10.63 16.72
CA TYR A 474 33.21 9.64 15.63
C TYR A 474 31.90 9.55 14.82
N GLN A 475 31.22 10.68 14.61
CA GLN A 475 29.90 10.72 13.96
C GLN A 475 29.86 9.95 12.63
N THR A 476 30.80 10.21 11.73
CA THR A 476 30.83 9.62 10.38
C THR A 476 30.96 8.09 10.41
N GLU A 477 31.83 7.55 11.26
CA GLU A 477 31.96 6.10 11.42
C GLU A 477 30.72 5.46 12.03
N ILE A 478 30.13 6.05 13.07
CA ILE A 478 28.93 5.49 13.67
C ILE A 478 27.77 5.51 12.67
N GLU A 479 27.62 6.59 11.91
CA GLU A 479 26.60 6.66 10.86
C GLU A 479 26.83 5.61 9.76
N TYR A 480 28.09 5.38 9.37
CA TYR A 480 28.46 4.30 8.44
C TYR A 480 28.09 2.91 8.99
N TRP A 481 28.31 2.65 10.28
CA TRP A 481 27.92 1.36 10.89
C TRP A 481 26.41 1.20 10.96
N GLU A 482 25.69 2.26 11.32
CA GLU A 482 24.24 2.29 11.31
C GLU A 482 23.65 2.04 9.90
N ASP A 483 24.36 2.46 8.85
CA ASP A 483 23.93 2.31 7.45
C ASP A 483 24.22 0.94 6.86
N GLU A 484 24.97 0.08 7.53
CA GLU A 484 25.13 -1.30 7.09
C GLU A 484 23.81 -2.07 7.08
N ASP A 485 23.55 -2.79 5.99
CA ASP A 485 22.33 -3.57 5.70
C ASP A 485 22.00 -4.71 6.66
N ASP A 486 22.86 -4.99 7.64
CA ASP A 486 22.54 -5.93 8.72
C ASP A 486 22.24 -5.24 10.07
N PHE A 487 22.65 -3.96 10.27
CA PHE A 487 22.37 -3.13 11.47
C PHE A 487 21.20 -2.09 11.38
N ALA A 488 21.14 -1.23 10.36
CA ALA A 488 20.00 -0.31 10.05
C ALA A 488 19.61 0.57 11.23
N GLY A 489 20.63 1.15 11.84
CA GLY A 489 20.50 2.01 13.00
C GLY A 489 20.68 1.29 14.33
N ASP A 490 20.66 -0.04 14.40
CA ASP A 490 20.93 -0.79 15.64
C ASP A 490 22.36 -1.37 15.65
N ILE A 491 23.26 -0.69 16.37
CA ILE A 491 24.65 -1.16 16.52
C ILE A 491 24.87 -1.98 17.79
N SER A 492 23.80 -2.36 18.50
CA SER A 492 23.87 -3.19 19.71
C SER A 492 24.75 -4.44 19.53
N PRO A 493 24.76 -5.16 18.39
CA PRO A 493 25.65 -6.31 18.19
C PRO A 493 27.14 -5.94 18.29
N ILE A 494 27.54 -4.80 17.70
CA ILE A 494 28.94 -4.33 17.74
C ILE A 494 29.32 -3.96 19.17
N LEU A 495 28.44 -3.21 19.85
CA LEU A 495 28.67 -2.82 21.24
C LEU A 495 28.87 -4.09 22.06
N THR A 496 27.92 -5.01 22.02
CA THR A 496 27.90 -6.23 22.82
C THR A 496 29.14 -7.10 22.62
N MET A 497 29.76 -7.12 21.44
CA MET A 497 31.04 -7.82 21.22
C MET A 497 32.15 -7.38 22.18
N CYS A 498 32.17 -6.12 22.65
CA CYS A 498 33.15 -5.63 23.63
C CYS A 498 33.04 -6.27 25.00
N SER A 499 31.87 -6.82 25.35
CA SER A 499 31.66 -7.54 26.61
C SER A 499 32.19 -8.98 26.59
N VAL A 500 32.44 -9.51 25.39
CA VAL A 500 32.83 -10.90 25.19
C VAL A 500 34.35 -11.02 25.16
N ASN A 501 34.87 -12.06 25.81
CA ASN A 501 36.24 -12.50 25.70
C ASN A 501 36.28 -14.00 25.33
N SER A 502 37.49 -14.57 25.20
CA SER A 502 37.69 -15.97 24.85
C SER A 502 37.00 -16.96 25.81
N GLU A 503 36.86 -16.59 27.09
CA GLU A 503 36.32 -17.43 28.16
C GLU A 503 34.82 -17.25 28.39
N SER A 504 34.21 -16.16 27.88
CA SER A 504 32.79 -15.86 28.05
C SER A 504 31.90 -17.04 27.64
N LYS A 505 30.88 -17.35 28.44
CA LYS A 505 29.91 -18.43 28.16
C LYS A 505 28.58 -17.90 27.65
N GLU A 506 28.26 -16.66 27.98
CA GLU A 506 27.03 -15.98 27.60
C GLU A 506 27.32 -14.57 27.08
N ILE A 507 26.36 -14.03 26.32
CA ILE A 507 26.38 -12.67 25.81
C ILE A 507 25.81 -11.77 26.91
N SER A 508 26.61 -10.85 27.46
CA SER A 508 26.15 -9.91 28.49
C SER A 508 25.78 -8.56 27.89
N ILE A 509 24.78 -7.91 28.50
CA ILE A 509 24.36 -6.56 28.09
C ILE A 509 25.40 -5.55 28.56
N ILE A 510 25.78 -4.64 27.68
CA ILE A 510 26.68 -3.54 28.02
C ILE A 510 25.92 -2.40 28.68
N ASN A 511 26.45 -1.96 29.83
CA ASN A 511 25.95 -0.81 30.59
C ASN A 511 27.02 0.28 30.78
N SER A 512 28.21 0.13 30.19
CA SER A 512 29.36 1.01 30.43
C SER A 512 29.83 1.71 29.16
N THR A 513 30.23 2.97 29.32
CA THR A 513 30.69 3.88 28.28
C THR A 513 32.22 3.86 28.10
N ASP A 514 32.95 3.16 28.98
CA ASP A 514 34.41 2.97 28.94
C ASP A 514 34.87 1.97 27.84
N ILE A 515 34.38 2.15 26.61
CA ILE A 515 34.73 1.30 25.46
C ILE A 515 35.67 2.07 24.54
N LYS A 516 36.87 1.51 24.31
CA LYS A 516 37.81 2.08 23.34
C LYS A 516 37.27 1.95 21.92
N PHE A 517 37.07 3.07 21.24
CA PHE A 517 36.52 3.13 19.87
C PHE A 517 37.30 2.26 18.87
N ASP A 518 38.64 2.22 18.95
CA ASP A 518 39.47 1.37 18.09
C ASP A 518 39.09 -0.11 18.14
N LYS A 519 38.67 -0.60 19.32
CA LYS A 519 38.22 -1.99 19.46
C LYS A 519 36.90 -2.21 18.73
N LEU A 520 35.94 -1.29 18.88
CA LEU A 520 34.66 -1.33 18.16
C LEU A 520 34.88 -1.33 16.65
N LYS A 521 35.76 -0.44 16.16
CA LYS A 521 36.13 -0.34 14.75
C LYS A 521 36.75 -1.64 14.23
N SER A 522 37.64 -2.27 15.02
CA SER A 522 38.22 -3.56 14.66
C SER A 522 37.15 -4.67 14.57
N PHE A 523 36.20 -4.73 15.51
CA PHE A 523 35.15 -5.73 15.48
C PHE A 523 34.21 -5.56 14.30
N PHE A 524 33.82 -4.33 14.01
CA PHE A 524 33.02 -4.02 12.83
C PHE A 524 33.73 -4.40 11.52
N ASN A 525 35.03 -4.08 11.40
CA ASN A 525 35.82 -4.47 10.23
C ASN A 525 35.93 -6.00 10.07
N ASN A 526 36.12 -6.73 11.18
CA ASN A 526 36.16 -8.20 11.17
C ASN A 526 34.80 -8.80 10.80
N TYR A 527 33.71 -8.19 11.27
CA TYR A 527 32.36 -8.52 10.88
C TYR A 527 32.14 -8.34 9.37
N LEU A 528 32.53 -7.18 8.81
CA LEU A 528 32.41 -6.92 7.36
C LEU A 528 33.20 -7.92 6.52
N LYS A 529 34.43 -8.25 6.94
CA LYS A 529 35.23 -9.29 6.26
C LYS A 529 34.50 -10.63 6.21
N LEU A 530 33.92 -11.08 7.32
CA LEU A 530 33.17 -12.34 7.40
C LEU A 530 31.89 -12.30 6.55
N LYS A 531 31.14 -11.19 6.61
CA LYS A 531 29.95 -10.95 5.78
C LYS A 531 30.31 -11.03 4.29
N ASN A 532 31.36 -10.36 3.87
CA ASN A 532 31.82 -10.37 2.49
C ASN A 532 32.32 -11.76 2.08
N SER A 533 33.08 -12.44 2.92
CA SER A 533 33.50 -13.84 2.67
C SER A 533 32.32 -14.81 2.53
N PHE A 534 31.12 -14.49 3.03
CA PHE A 534 29.95 -15.34 2.81
C PHE A 534 29.37 -15.21 1.39
N LYS A 535 29.54 -14.05 0.74
CA LYS A 535 28.91 -13.69 -0.55
C LYS A 535 29.86 -13.71 -1.75
N THR A 536 31.16 -13.90 -1.56
CA THR A 536 32.17 -13.68 -2.61
C THR A 536 32.15 -14.79 -3.67
N ASP A 537 31.99 -14.38 -4.94
CA ASP A 537 32.41 -15.09 -6.16
C ASP A 537 33.93 -15.02 -6.40
N GLU A 538 34.69 -14.34 -5.52
CA GLU A 538 36.13 -14.16 -5.69
C GLU A 538 36.90 -15.48 -5.47
N PRO A 539 37.57 -16.03 -6.49
CA PRO A 539 38.26 -17.31 -6.41
C PRO A 539 39.43 -17.32 -5.43
N ASN A 540 39.88 -16.17 -4.94
CA ASN A 540 41.04 -16.06 -4.05
C ASN A 540 40.69 -16.24 -2.56
N ASN A 541 39.41 -16.26 -2.17
CA ASN A 541 38.97 -16.37 -0.77
C ASN A 541 38.08 -17.60 -0.49
N TYR A 542 38.15 -18.62 -1.35
CA TYR A 542 37.33 -19.84 -1.27
C TYR A 542 37.43 -20.55 0.09
N GLU A 543 38.63 -20.59 0.68
CA GLU A 543 38.88 -21.38 1.89
C GLU A 543 38.11 -20.81 3.09
N ILE A 544 38.27 -19.51 3.37
CA ILE A 544 37.57 -18.81 4.45
C ILE A 544 36.07 -18.80 4.16
N SER A 545 35.66 -18.61 2.91
CA SER A 545 34.27 -18.63 2.50
C SER A 545 33.58 -19.97 2.82
N ASN A 546 34.17 -21.08 2.37
CA ASN A 546 33.66 -22.43 2.61
C ASN A 546 33.68 -22.78 4.12
N TYR A 547 34.78 -22.48 4.82
CA TYR A 547 34.86 -22.74 6.25
C TYR A 547 33.88 -21.89 7.06
N TYR A 548 33.65 -20.63 6.69
CA TYR A 548 32.71 -19.77 7.40
C TYR A 548 31.25 -20.23 7.18
N ARG A 549 30.88 -20.65 5.96
CA ARG A 549 29.57 -21.29 5.70
C ARG A 549 29.38 -22.53 6.59
N LEU A 550 30.40 -23.38 6.68
CA LEU A 550 30.39 -24.54 7.57
C LEU A 550 30.32 -24.15 9.04
N TYR A 551 31.12 -23.18 9.47
CA TYR A 551 31.18 -22.71 10.85
C TYR A 551 29.79 -22.24 11.33
N ARG A 552 29.06 -21.50 10.48
CA ARG A 552 27.67 -21.08 10.75
C ARG A 552 26.74 -22.27 10.99
N LEU A 553 26.86 -23.35 10.21
CA LEU A 553 26.12 -24.61 10.47
C LEU A 553 26.53 -25.21 11.82
N LEU A 554 27.83 -25.29 12.11
CA LEU A 554 28.38 -25.92 13.31
C LEU A 554 28.08 -25.18 14.64
N ILE A 555 27.80 -23.88 14.58
CA ILE A 555 27.34 -23.09 15.73
C ILE A 555 25.79 -22.96 15.76
N GLY A 556 25.10 -23.60 14.81
CA GLY A 556 23.65 -23.66 14.76
C GLY A 556 22.97 -22.36 14.31
N CYS A 557 23.60 -21.57 13.42
CA CYS A 557 22.96 -20.48 12.69
C CYS A 557 21.98 -21.01 11.62
N THR A 558 22.25 -22.23 11.15
CA THR A 558 21.32 -23.04 10.37
C THR A 558 21.25 -24.41 11.05
N LYS A 559 20.13 -25.12 10.93
CA LYS A 559 19.94 -26.43 11.55
C LYS A 559 19.45 -27.41 10.50
N VAL A 560 19.94 -28.64 10.57
CA VAL A 560 19.36 -29.75 9.82
C VAL A 560 18.02 -30.10 10.46
N GLY A 561 17.00 -30.22 9.63
CA GLY A 561 15.66 -30.60 10.05
C GLY A 561 14.68 -30.55 8.89
N HIS A 562 13.39 -30.50 9.23
CA HIS A 562 12.34 -30.46 8.22
C HIS A 562 12.42 -29.19 7.35
N ILE A 563 12.52 -29.37 6.03
CA ILE A 563 12.43 -28.28 5.05
C ILE A 563 10.96 -27.99 4.74
N TYR A 564 10.57 -26.72 4.72
CA TYR A 564 9.18 -26.32 4.45
C TYR A 564 8.67 -26.95 3.13
N ASN A 565 7.49 -27.57 3.18
CA ASN A 565 6.87 -28.36 2.09
C ASN A 565 7.57 -29.69 1.71
N ALA A 566 8.55 -30.17 2.49
CA ALA A 566 9.11 -31.51 2.34
C ALA A 566 8.25 -32.58 3.07
N SER A 567 8.56 -33.86 2.83
CA SER A 567 7.96 -34.98 3.59
C SER A 567 8.64 -35.06 4.96
N SER A 568 7.93 -35.51 5.99
CA SER A 568 8.51 -35.82 7.31
C SER A 568 9.57 -36.94 7.27
N GLU A 569 9.64 -37.67 6.16
CA GLU A 569 10.65 -38.70 5.91
C GLU A 569 11.99 -38.14 5.43
N MET A 570 12.12 -36.82 5.26
CA MET A 570 13.34 -36.17 4.76
C MET A 570 13.69 -34.96 5.63
N GLU A 571 14.98 -34.80 5.89
CA GLU A 571 15.53 -33.65 6.61
C GLU A 571 16.73 -33.08 5.85
N GLY A 572 16.93 -31.78 5.95
CA GLY A 572 18.04 -31.10 5.29
C GLY A 572 18.27 -29.70 5.86
N VAL A 573 19.14 -28.95 5.20
CA VAL A 573 19.50 -27.58 5.60
C VAL A 573 19.80 -26.71 4.38
N CYS A 574 19.41 -25.44 4.46
CA CYS A 574 19.79 -24.42 3.50
C CYS A 574 21.22 -23.92 3.80
N PHE A 575 22.24 -24.71 3.46
CA PHE A 575 23.64 -24.50 3.86
C PHE A 575 24.19 -23.10 3.50
N SER A 576 24.02 -22.70 2.23
CA SER A 576 24.53 -21.42 1.72
C SER A 576 23.54 -20.25 1.92
N LYS A 577 22.42 -20.44 2.64
CA LYS A 577 21.43 -19.36 2.85
C LYS A 577 21.95 -18.36 3.88
N TYR A 578 22.00 -17.08 3.50
CA TYR A 578 22.36 -16.00 4.41
C TYR A 578 21.22 -15.74 5.41
N ASN A 579 21.59 -15.59 6.67
CA ASN A 579 20.70 -15.17 7.76
C ASN A 579 21.53 -14.51 8.88
N LEU A 580 20.86 -13.81 9.78
CA LEU A 580 21.50 -13.05 10.85
C LEU A 580 21.58 -13.79 12.19
N GLU A 581 21.26 -15.09 12.22
CA GLU A 581 21.31 -15.92 13.44
C GLU A 581 22.68 -15.92 14.11
N HIS A 582 23.74 -15.68 13.34
CA HIS A 582 25.12 -15.58 13.83
C HIS A 582 25.30 -14.43 14.84
N LEU A 583 24.52 -13.36 14.73
CA LEU A 583 24.56 -12.24 15.68
C LEU A 583 24.06 -12.63 17.08
N ASN A 584 23.41 -13.79 17.23
CA ASN A 584 22.92 -14.32 18.51
C ASN A 584 23.80 -15.46 19.04
N LYS A 585 24.95 -15.72 18.41
CA LYS A 585 25.89 -16.77 18.80
C LYS A 585 27.11 -16.16 19.46
N ILE A 586 27.40 -16.57 20.69
CA ILE A 586 28.62 -16.16 21.38
C ILE A 586 29.88 -16.61 20.62
N GLU A 587 29.81 -17.77 19.95
CA GLU A 587 30.89 -18.28 19.12
C GLU A 587 31.23 -17.31 17.99
N PHE A 588 30.24 -16.62 17.42
CA PHE A 588 30.47 -15.61 16.40
C PHE A 588 31.20 -14.39 16.97
N TYR A 589 30.83 -13.93 18.17
CA TYR A 589 31.51 -12.80 18.81
C TYR A 589 32.96 -13.16 19.14
N LYS A 590 33.21 -14.38 19.64
CA LYS A 590 34.55 -14.90 19.86
C LYS A 590 35.36 -14.96 18.56
N LEU A 591 34.74 -15.30 17.43
CA LEU A 591 35.41 -15.27 16.14
C LEU A 591 35.83 -13.84 15.77
N CYS A 592 34.93 -12.85 15.88
CA CYS A 592 35.21 -11.45 15.54
C CYS A 592 36.27 -10.77 16.42
N ILE A 593 36.51 -11.27 17.63
CA ILE A 593 37.56 -10.76 18.53
C ILE A 593 38.97 -11.17 18.05
N ASN A 594 39.09 -12.27 17.33
CA ASN A 594 40.38 -12.77 16.88
C ASN A 594 40.86 -12.04 15.62
N GLU A 595 42.17 -12.06 15.40
CA GLU A 595 42.73 -11.58 14.14
C GLU A 595 42.34 -12.50 12.98
N PHE A 596 42.07 -11.90 11.82
CA PHE A 596 41.61 -12.60 10.61
C PHE A 596 42.53 -13.76 10.19
N ASN A 597 43.85 -13.62 10.40
CA ASN A 597 44.84 -14.66 10.07
C ASN A 597 44.65 -15.96 10.88
N ASN A 598 43.97 -15.91 12.03
CA ASN A 598 43.75 -17.06 12.90
C ASN A 598 42.44 -17.81 12.59
N TYR A 599 41.61 -17.33 11.66
CA TYR A 599 40.27 -17.86 11.44
C TYR A 599 40.28 -19.32 10.96
N ASN A 600 41.18 -19.69 10.05
CA ASN A 600 41.31 -21.07 9.59
C ASN A 600 41.57 -22.05 10.75
N ASN A 601 42.45 -21.69 11.70
CA ASN A 601 42.71 -22.51 12.87
C ASN A 601 41.48 -22.65 13.77
N ILE A 602 40.71 -21.57 13.96
CA ILE A 602 39.47 -21.59 14.73
C ILE A 602 38.42 -22.50 14.06
N PHE A 603 38.28 -22.41 12.73
CA PHE A 603 37.35 -23.25 11.97
C PHE A 603 37.73 -24.73 12.06
N ILE A 604 39.00 -25.07 11.83
CA ILE A 604 39.51 -26.44 11.94
C ILE A 604 39.31 -26.99 13.35
N ASN A 605 39.60 -26.21 14.39
CA ASN A 605 39.37 -26.63 15.78
C ASN A 605 37.89 -26.89 16.06
N LYS A 606 36.99 -26.05 15.54
CA LYS A 606 35.54 -26.27 15.66
C LYS A 606 35.10 -27.55 14.93
N ILE A 607 35.64 -27.84 13.75
CA ILE A 607 35.37 -29.09 13.01
C ILE A 607 35.82 -30.28 13.85
N LYS A 608 37.06 -30.29 14.36
CA LYS A 608 37.57 -31.36 15.23
C LYS A 608 36.71 -31.57 16.47
N PHE A 609 36.27 -30.49 17.12
CA PHE A 609 35.39 -30.54 18.28
C PHE A 609 34.00 -31.09 17.95
N THR A 610 33.41 -30.72 16.81
CA THR A 610 32.14 -31.29 16.38
C THR A 610 32.28 -32.78 16.10
N LEU A 611 33.33 -33.19 15.40
CA LEU A 611 33.60 -34.58 15.07
C LEU A 611 33.85 -35.44 16.32
N SER A 612 34.48 -34.89 17.37
CA SER A 612 34.64 -35.60 18.63
C SER A 612 33.32 -35.79 19.39
N LYS A 613 32.36 -34.85 19.23
CA LYS A 613 31.01 -34.99 19.76
C LYS A 613 30.16 -35.98 18.98
N ILE A 614 30.21 -35.94 17.64
CA ILE A 614 29.49 -36.86 16.76
C ILE A 614 30.39 -38.06 16.47
N ASN A 615 30.67 -38.86 17.49
CA ASN A 615 31.59 -40.00 17.37
C ASN A 615 30.99 -41.19 16.62
N LYS A 616 29.69 -41.16 16.28
CA LYS A 616 28.95 -42.17 15.50
C LYS A 616 27.82 -41.48 14.71
N ILE A 617 27.42 -42.04 13.58
CA ILE A 617 26.24 -41.59 12.82
C ILE A 617 25.05 -42.51 13.15
N GLN A 618 23.99 -41.93 13.70
CA GLN A 618 22.77 -42.60 14.15
C GLN A 618 21.51 -42.04 13.47
N ASN A 619 21.57 -40.82 12.95
CA ASN A 619 20.43 -40.13 12.33
C ASN A 619 20.88 -39.28 11.13
N ILE A 620 19.90 -38.80 10.34
CA ILE A 620 20.15 -38.01 9.12
C ILE A 620 20.82 -36.66 9.41
N ASN A 621 20.55 -36.05 10.57
CA ASN A 621 21.18 -34.80 10.97
C ASN A 621 22.71 -34.96 11.07
N GLU A 622 23.17 -35.97 11.79
CA GLU A 622 24.59 -36.29 11.93
C GLU A 622 25.23 -36.62 10.57
N LEU A 623 24.57 -37.44 9.75
CA LEU A 623 25.04 -37.77 8.39
C LEU A 623 25.20 -36.50 7.54
N THR A 624 24.22 -35.60 7.59
CA THR A 624 24.20 -34.34 6.84
C THR A 624 25.33 -33.41 7.31
N ILE A 625 25.58 -33.31 8.62
CA ILE A 625 26.73 -32.54 9.15
C ILE A 625 28.05 -33.11 8.63
N TYR A 626 28.24 -34.44 8.68
CA TYR A 626 29.42 -35.10 8.11
C TYR A 626 29.57 -34.82 6.62
N TRP A 627 28.47 -34.88 5.87
CA TRP A 627 28.44 -34.59 4.44
C TRP A 627 29.00 -33.20 4.14
N PHE A 628 28.52 -32.15 4.82
CA PHE A 628 29.02 -30.79 4.62
C PHE A 628 30.47 -30.60 5.05
N ILE A 629 30.89 -31.22 6.17
CA ILE A 629 32.30 -31.20 6.59
C ILE A 629 33.18 -31.76 5.46
N LEU A 630 32.85 -32.94 4.95
CA LEU A 630 33.63 -33.59 3.89
C LEU A 630 33.61 -32.79 2.59
N LYS A 631 32.44 -32.27 2.18
CA LYS A 631 32.32 -31.39 1.01
C LYS A 631 33.23 -30.17 1.10
N VAL A 632 33.28 -29.50 2.25
CA VAL A 632 34.11 -28.31 2.47
C VAL A 632 35.60 -28.64 2.46
N LEU A 633 36.03 -29.72 3.12
CA LEU A 633 37.43 -30.15 3.12
C LEU A 633 37.90 -30.52 1.71
N ILE A 634 37.06 -31.23 0.96
CA ILE A 634 37.33 -31.62 -0.44
C ILE A 634 37.36 -30.39 -1.34
N ALA A 635 36.39 -29.48 -1.24
CA ALA A 635 36.35 -28.26 -2.04
C ALA A 635 37.60 -27.41 -1.80
N ASN A 636 38.00 -27.23 -0.54
CA ASN A 636 39.21 -26.49 -0.17
C ASN A 636 40.49 -27.15 -0.69
N GLU A 637 40.62 -28.48 -0.61
CA GLU A 637 41.76 -29.21 -1.18
C GLU A 637 41.90 -28.98 -2.70
N ASN A 638 40.77 -28.83 -3.39
CA ASN A 638 40.73 -28.59 -4.83
C ASN A 638 40.75 -27.09 -5.21
N LYS A 639 40.81 -26.18 -4.23
CA LYS A 639 40.72 -24.72 -4.43
C LYS A 639 39.41 -24.25 -5.08
N ILE A 640 38.29 -24.86 -4.68
CA ILE A 640 36.97 -24.64 -5.25
C ILE A 640 36.05 -23.98 -4.23
N LEU A 641 35.33 -22.95 -4.66
CA LEU A 641 34.23 -22.35 -3.90
C LEU A 641 32.97 -23.21 -4.06
N ILE A 642 32.34 -23.58 -2.95
CA ILE A 642 31.06 -24.30 -2.98
C ILE A 642 29.96 -23.37 -3.50
N ALA A 643 29.02 -23.94 -4.26
CA ALA A 643 27.91 -23.20 -4.84
C ALA A 643 27.08 -22.40 -3.81
N ASP A 644 26.60 -21.25 -4.27
CA ASP A 644 25.67 -20.43 -3.52
C ASP A 644 24.28 -21.07 -3.42
N TYR A 645 23.45 -20.49 -2.56
CA TYR A 645 22.11 -20.99 -2.30
C TYR A 645 21.20 -20.80 -3.51
N ASP A 646 20.68 -21.89 -4.04
CA ASP A 646 19.81 -21.95 -5.22
C ASP A 646 18.31 -22.01 -4.88
N GLY A 647 17.95 -21.84 -3.60
CA GLY A 647 16.58 -21.94 -3.12
C GLY A 647 16.24 -23.27 -2.43
N ASN A 648 17.03 -24.33 -2.60
CA ASN A 648 16.71 -25.65 -2.07
C ASN A 648 17.56 -26.05 -0.85
N GLY A 649 16.96 -26.81 0.07
CA GLY A 649 17.69 -27.42 1.18
C GLY A 649 18.39 -28.69 0.72
N VAL A 650 19.61 -28.93 1.18
CA VAL A 650 20.35 -30.17 0.92
C VAL A 650 20.31 -31.07 2.14
N GLY A 651 20.05 -32.35 1.93
CA GLY A 651 19.90 -33.33 3.00
C GLY A 651 19.62 -34.72 2.46
N GLY A 652 18.81 -35.49 3.18
CA GLY A 652 18.53 -36.87 2.83
C GLY A 652 17.30 -37.43 3.55
N TYR A 653 17.11 -38.74 3.39
CA TYR A 653 16.03 -39.50 4.02
C TYR A 653 16.34 -39.77 5.50
N CYS A 654 15.33 -39.72 6.37
CA CYS A 654 15.45 -40.06 7.78
C CYS A 654 15.94 -41.52 7.98
N ASN A 655 15.54 -42.43 7.10
CA ASN A 655 16.11 -43.77 7.01
C ASN A 655 17.50 -43.71 6.34
N LEU A 656 18.56 -43.98 7.11
CA LEU A 656 19.93 -43.84 6.62
C LEU A 656 20.27 -44.77 5.45
N ASP A 657 19.67 -45.97 5.37
CA ASP A 657 19.93 -46.91 4.28
C ASP A 657 19.45 -46.40 2.91
N ASP A 658 18.46 -45.49 2.87
CA ASP A 658 17.97 -44.87 1.64
C ASP A 658 18.91 -43.79 1.09
N ASN A 659 19.89 -43.37 1.90
CA ASN A 659 20.95 -42.44 1.51
C ASN A 659 22.21 -43.15 1.00
N LYS A 660 22.12 -44.43 0.62
CA LYS A 660 23.23 -45.16 0.03
C LYS A 660 23.36 -44.96 -1.47
N ILE A 661 24.59 -44.95 -1.95
CA ILE A 661 24.88 -45.04 -3.40
C ILE A 661 24.58 -46.47 -3.87
N SER A 662 25.21 -47.47 -3.26
CA SER A 662 24.93 -48.89 -3.46
C SER A 662 24.18 -49.48 -2.26
N LYS A 663 23.01 -50.07 -2.51
CA LYS A 663 22.19 -50.72 -1.46
C LYS A 663 22.83 -51.98 -0.88
N ASP A 664 23.69 -52.63 -1.66
CA ASP A 664 24.34 -53.91 -1.33
C ASP A 664 25.53 -53.73 -0.37
N LEU A 665 26.14 -52.55 -0.37
CA LEU A 665 27.31 -52.23 0.44
C LEU A 665 26.91 -51.56 1.78
N PRO A 666 27.76 -51.70 2.83
CA PRO A 666 27.54 -51.03 4.10
C PRO A 666 27.66 -49.50 3.97
N LEU A 667 27.09 -48.76 4.94
CA LEU A 667 27.31 -47.32 5.02
C LEU A 667 28.78 -47.02 5.25
N SER A 668 29.31 -46.09 4.46
CA SER A 668 30.70 -45.62 4.48
C SER A 668 30.72 -44.23 3.82
N PHE A 669 31.73 -43.39 4.06
CA PHE A 669 31.77 -42.05 3.45
C PHE A 669 31.73 -42.10 1.92
N GLY A 670 32.31 -43.12 1.30
CA GLY A 670 32.25 -43.34 -0.15
C GLY A 670 30.91 -43.92 -0.63
N ASN A 671 30.07 -44.47 0.26
CA ASN A 671 28.78 -45.08 -0.08
C ASN A 671 27.56 -44.26 0.41
N ILE A 672 27.74 -43.00 0.84
CA ILE A 672 26.62 -42.11 1.20
C ILE A 672 26.37 -41.06 0.12
N LYS A 673 25.12 -40.56 0.07
CA LYS A 673 24.72 -39.42 -0.75
C LYS A 673 23.74 -38.53 0.01
N CYS A 674 23.89 -37.23 -0.18
CA CYS A 674 22.86 -36.24 0.12
C CYS A 674 22.49 -35.52 -1.16
N GLY A 675 21.29 -34.95 -1.23
CA GLY A 675 20.82 -34.23 -2.40
C GLY A 675 19.86 -33.10 -2.05
N TYR A 676 19.43 -32.37 -3.07
CA TYR A 676 18.44 -31.31 -2.90
C TYR A 676 17.08 -31.91 -2.59
N ILE A 677 16.41 -31.40 -1.57
CA ILE A 677 15.06 -31.80 -1.22
C ILE A 677 14.10 -31.10 -2.19
N ILE A 678 13.58 -31.85 -3.17
CA ILE A 678 12.75 -31.34 -4.26
C ILE A 678 11.27 -31.58 -3.96
N LYS A 679 10.48 -30.51 -4.13
CA LYS A 679 9.02 -30.55 -4.23
C LYS A 679 8.61 -30.57 -5.71
N PRO A 680 8.21 -31.72 -6.29
CA PRO A 680 7.70 -31.70 -7.66
C PRO A 680 6.32 -31.03 -7.72
N ALA A 681 6.10 -30.21 -8.76
CA ALA A 681 4.76 -29.82 -9.15
C ALA A 681 4.00 -31.06 -9.67
N PHE A 682 2.68 -31.12 -9.43
CA PHE A 682 1.78 -32.17 -9.95
C PHE A 682 1.93 -33.58 -9.35
N GLY A 683 1.84 -33.71 -8.02
CA GLY A 683 1.46 -35.00 -7.38
C GLY A 683 2.52 -36.11 -7.36
N LYS A 684 3.75 -35.88 -7.83
CA LYS A 684 4.81 -36.92 -7.92
C LYS A 684 5.54 -37.26 -6.60
N GLY A 685 5.06 -36.79 -5.45
CA GLY A 685 5.65 -37.04 -4.13
C GLY A 685 7.02 -36.35 -3.93
N ASN A 686 7.34 -35.97 -2.69
CA ASN A 686 8.63 -35.34 -2.39
C ASN A 686 9.78 -36.34 -2.59
N ARG A 687 10.95 -35.86 -3.03
CA ARG A 687 12.14 -36.71 -3.24
C ARG A 687 13.43 -35.97 -2.95
N VAL A 688 14.49 -36.73 -2.66
CA VAL A 688 15.86 -36.22 -2.72
C VAL A 688 16.33 -36.29 -4.17
N GLY A 689 16.52 -35.13 -4.78
CA GLY A 689 17.04 -34.98 -6.13
C GLY A 689 18.54 -34.85 -6.16
N TYR A 690 19.13 -35.33 -7.25
CA TYR A 690 20.56 -35.28 -7.52
C TYR A 690 20.80 -34.62 -8.88
N SER A 691 21.98 -34.04 -9.03
CA SER A 691 22.49 -33.47 -10.26
C SER A 691 22.34 -34.38 -11.48
N ASP A 692 22.13 -33.78 -12.64
CA ASP A 692 22.11 -34.49 -13.92
C ASP A 692 23.51 -34.99 -14.33
N LYS A 693 23.57 -35.79 -15.41
CA LYS A 693 24.83 -36.36 -15.94
C LYS A 693 25.89 -35.29 -16.23
N ASN A 694 25.49 -34.11 -16.68
CA ASN A 694 26.40 -33.02 -17.01
C ASN A 694 27.03 -32.40 -15.76
N SER A 695 26.25 -32.30 -14.68
CA SER A 695 26.65 -31.65 -13.44
C SER A 695 27.21 -32.61 -12.39
N TRP A 696 27.07 -33.93 -12.57
CA TRP A 696 27.42 -34.99 -11.60
C TRP A 696 28.84 -34.97 -11.03
N ASN A 697 29.81 -34.54 -11.84
CA ASN A 697 31.21 -34.43 -11.43
C ASN A 697 31.63 -32.99 -11.09
N ASN A 698 30.68 -32.05 -11.03
CA ASN A 698 30.96 -30.67 -10.65
C ASN A 698 31.22 -30.58 -9.14
N LYS A 699 32.46 -30.34 -8.75
CA LYS A 699 32.86 -30.28 -7.33
C LYS A 699 32.29 -29.06 -6.58
N THR A 700 31.74 -28.07 -7.27
CA THR A 700 31.05 -26.93 -6.63
C THR A 700 29.69 -27.35 -6.05
N CYS A 701 29.07 -28.42 -6.57
CA CYS A 701 27.72 -28.84 -6.21
C CYS A 701 27.69 -29.61 -4.88
N LEU A 702 26.68 -29.27 -4.08
CA LEU A 702 26.46 -29.84 -2.75
C LEU A 702 25.85 -31.25 -2.76
N ASP A 703 25.18 -31.63 -3.84
CA ASP A 703 24.43 -32.89 -4.02
C ASP A 703 25.18 -33.98 -4.80
N ASN A 704 26.35 -33.64 -5.35
CA ASN A 704 27.19 -34.60 -6.06
C ASN A 704 27.87 -35.59 -5.10
N PRO A 705 28.34 -36.75 -5.58
CA PRO A 705 29.26 -37.59 -4.81
C PRO A 705 30.45 -36.81 -4.23
N LEU A 706 30.98 -37.28 -3.09
CA LEU A 706 32.17 -36.68 -2.49
C LEU A 706 33.40 -36.81 -3.41
N ILE A 707 33.48 -37.91 -4.15
CA ILE A 707 34.53 -38.22 -5.12
C ILE A 707 33.86 -38.77 -6.39
N ASN A 708 34.48 -38.57 -7.55
CA ASN A 708 33.95 -38.98 -8.85
C ASN A 708 33.52 -40.47 -8.83
N ILE A 709 32.23 -40.67 -9.03
CA ILE A 709 31.60 -41.97 -9.27
C ILE A 709 30.98 -41.89 -10.65
N ASP A 710 31.05 -42.97 -11.43
CA ASP A 710 30.44 -43.00 -12.76
C ASP A 710 28.92 -42.79 -12.66
N PHE A 711 28.37 -41.83 -13.41
CA PHE A 711 26.94 -41.49 -13.35
C PHE A 711 26.06 -42.68 -13.76
N GLU A 712 26.49 -43.46 -14.76
CA GLU A 712 25.70 -44.61 -15.24
C GLU A 712 25.63 -45.71 -14.18
N LEU A 713 26.72 -45.93 -13.45
CA LEU A 713 26.76 -46.88 -12.33
C LEU A 713 25.85 -46.47 -11.15
N PHE A 714 25.54 -45.17 -11.04
CA PHE A 714 24.64 -44.64 -10.03
C PHE A 714 23.16 -44.69 -10.45
N TYR A 715 22.86 -44.35 -11.71
CA TYR A 715 21.48 -44.12 -12.16
C TYR A 715 20.74 -45.41 -12.56
N GLU A 716 21.46 -46.44 -13.01
CA GLU A 716 20.84 -47.68 -13.49
C GLU A 716 20.38 -48.59 -12.34
N ASN A 717 19.07 -48.77 -12.18
CA ASN A 717 18.45 -49.67 -11.18
C ASN A 717 18.70 -51.18 -11.43
N LYS A 718 19.50 -51.57 -12.43
CA LYS A 718 19.81 -52.96 -12.81
C LYS A 718 21.28 -53.11 -13.22
N LEU A 719 22.20 -52.89 -12.29
CA LEU A 719 23.62 -53.19 -12.51
C LEU A 719 23.82 -54.69 -12.77
N LEU A 720 24.53 -55.04 -13.85
CA LEU A 720 25.07 -56.39 -14.04
C LEU A 720 26.14 -56.66 -12.95
N ASN A 721 26.51 -57.93 -12.73
CA ASN A 721 27.50 -58.28 -11.70
C ASN A 721 28.84 -57.54 -11.89
N ASP A 722 29.27 -57.32 -13.14
CA ASP A 722 30.50 -56.59 -13.44
C ASP A 722 30.40 -55.09 -13.08
N ASP A 723 29.23 -54.47 -13.28
CA ASP A 723 28.97 -53.07 -12.92
C ASP A 723 28.93 -52.89 -11.39
N LYS A 724 28.39 -53.88 -10.66
CA LYS A 724 28.42 -53.89 -9.19
C LYS A 724 29.85 -53.93 -8.65
N ASN A 725 30.70 -54.79 -9.21
CA ASN A 725 32.12 -54.89 -8.84
C ASN A 725 32.87 -53.57 -9.13
N LYS A 726 32.58 -52.93 -10.27
CA LYS A 726 33.17 -51.63 -10.64
C LYS A 726 32.74 -50.52 -9.69
N LEU A 727 31.46 -50.46 -9.31
CA LEU A 727 30.93 -49.50 -8.35
C LEU A 727 31.54 -49.70 -6.95
N GLU A 728 31.65 -50.95 -6.49
CA GLU A 728 32.30 -51.28 -5.21
C GLU A 728 33.76 -50.81 -5.18
N LYS A 729 34.50 -51.03 -6.28
CA LYS A 729 35.87 -50.53 -6.42
C LYS A 729 35.95 -49.00 -6.29
N GLN A 730 35.07 -48.26 -6.99
CA GLN A 730 35.03 -46.79 -6.91
C GLN A 730 34.68 -46.29 -5.50
N ILE A 731 33.75 -46.96 -4.81
CA ILE A 731 33.39 -46.63 -3.42
C ILE A 731 34.58 -46.85 -2.49
N ASN A 732 35.33 -47.94 -2.66
CA ASN A 732 36.53 -48.22 -1.86
C ASN A 732 37.65 -47.20 -2.12
N GLU A 733 37.88 -46.83 -3.38
CA GLU A 733 38.81 -45.75 -3.74
C GLU A 733 38.41 -44.40 -3.13
N SER A 734 37.10 -44.11 -3.14
CA SER A 734 36.54 -42.92 -2.50
C SER A 734 36.82 -42.90 -0.99
N ASN A 735 36.58 -44.01 -0.29
CA ASN A 735 36.90 -44.15 1.13
C ASN A 735 38.39 -43.89 1.44
N VAL A 736 39.30 -44.44 0.63
CA VAL A 736 40.76 -44.23 0.82
C VAL A 736 41.12 -42.75 0.66
N CYS A 737 40.58 -42.09 -0.36
CA CYS A 737 40.87 -40.68 -0.62
C CYS A 737 40.29 -39.76 0.47
N ILE A 738 39.07 -40.01 0.94
CA ILE A 738 38.45 -39.27 2.05
C ILE A 738 39.30 -39.41 3.32
N ASN A 739 39.74 -40.62 3.67
CA ASN A 739 40.60 -40.83 4.84
C ASN A 739 41.95 -40.10 4.72
N LYS A 740 42.54 -40.03 3.52
CA LYS A 740 43.75 -39.22 3.29
C LYS A 740 43.50 -37.73 3.52
N ILE A 741 42.37 -37.19 3.09
CA ILE A 741 42.00 -35.78 3.31
C ILE A 741 41.79 -35.51 4.80
N LEU A 742 41.06 -36.37 5.50
CA LEU A 742 40.85 -36.27 6.96
C LEU A 742 42.17 -36.34 7.73
N GLN A 743 43.07 -37.24 7.34
CA GLN A 743 44.40 -37.34 7.95
C GLN A 743 45.24 -36.09 7.69
N LYS A 744 45.27 -35.62 6.43
CA LYS A 744 46.07 -34.45 6.02
C LYS A 744 45.60 -33.15 6.69
N GLN A 745 44.29 -32.90 6.69
CA GLN A 745 43.74 -31.60 7.12
C GLN A 745 43.33 -31.59 8.61
N LEU A 746 42.93 -32.74 9.18
CA LEU A 746 42.44 -32.82 10.55
C LEU A 746 43.28 -33.72 11.47
N GLY A 747 44.16 -34.58 10.93
CA GLY A 747 45.00 -35.49 11.72
C GLY A 747 44.28 -36.74 12.22
N PHE A 748 43.14 -37.13 11.63
CA PHE A 748 42.44 -38.36 11.99
C PHE A 748 43.05 -39.58 11.27
N ASN A 749 43.11 -40.72 11.97
CA ASN A 749 43.64 -41.98 11.43
C ASN A 749 42.64 -42.68 10.49
N ALA A 750 43.11 -43.63 9.67
CA ALA A 750 42.29 -44.38 8.73
C ALA A 750 41.14 -45.18 9.40
N ASP A 751 41.30 -45.60 10.66
CA ASP A 751 40.26 -46.31 11.42
C ASP A 751 39.09 -45.42 11.87
N PHE A 752 39.22 -44.10 11.73
CA PHE A 752 38.20 -43.13 12.13
C PHE A 752 36.86 -43.41 11.46
N GLN A 753 36.88 -43.68 10.15
CA GLN A 753 35.67 -43.98 9.39
C GLN A 753 34.98 -45.27 9.85
N SER A 754 35.75 -46.35 10.05
CA SER A 754 35.21 -47.65 10.49
C SER A 754 34.49 -47.52 11.82
N ASN A 755 35.02 -46.71 12.74
CA ASN A 755 34.42 -46.48 14.05
C ASN A 755 33.09 -45.70 14.01
N ILE A 756 32.93 -44.80 13.03
CA ILE A 756 31.73 -43.95 12.93
C ILE A 756 30.48 -44.75 12.53
N PHE A 757 30.63 -45.67 11.58
CA PHE A 757 29.50 -46.47 11.05
C PHE A 757 29.37 -47.85 11.69
N ALA A 758 30.35 -48.31 12.49
CA ALA A 758 30.41 -49.67 13.05
C ALA A 758 29.11 -50.12 13.73
N LYS A 759 28.55 -49.30 14.64
CA LYS A 759 27.35 -49.67 15.42
C LYS A 759 26.10 -49.80 14.54
N TYR A 760 25.92 -48.89 13.58
CA TYR A 760 24.77 -48.90 12.69
C TYR A 760 24.82 -50.10 11.73
N ASN A 761 25.98 -50.32 11.09
CA ASN A 761 26.18 -51.46 10.19
C ASN A 761 26.04 -52.81 10.93
N GLN A 762 26.48 -52.92 12.19
CA GLN A 762 26.27 -54.11 13.02
C GLN A 762 24.79 -54.36 13.35
N GLN A 763 24.04 -53.30 13.69
CA GLN A 763 22.60 -53.40 13.98
C GLN A 763 21.80 -53.80 12.75
N ASN A 764 22.05 -53.19 11.58
CA ASN A 764 21.36 -53.55 10.34
C ASN A 764 21.72 -54.96 9.85
N LYS A 765 22.96 -55.41 10.05
CA LYS A 765 23.36 -56.79 9.77
C LYS A 765 22.53 -57.77 10.62
N ALA A 766 22.40 -57.51 11.92
CA ALA A 766 21.59 -58.35 12.81
C ALA A 766 20.08 -58.36 12.47
N ILE A 767 19.53 -57.26 11.91
CA ILE A 767 18.14 -57.19 11.44
C ILE A 767 17.96 -57.99 10.15
N LYS A 768 18.84 -57.81 9.16
CA LYS A 768 18.82 -58.59 7.91
C LYS A 768 18.98 -60.09 8.17
N ASP A 769 19.89 -60.47 9.07
CA ASP A 769 20.10 -61.87 9.45
C ASP A 769 18.86 -62.47 10.14
N LYS A 770 18.05 -61.65 10.84
CA LYS A 770 16.75 -62.08 11.41
C LYS A 770 15.63 -62.20 10.37
N GLU A 771 15.54 -61.29 9.40
CA GLU A 771 14.55 -61.36 8.32
C GLU A 771 14.82 -62.52 7.36
N ILE A 772 16.09 -62.81 7.07
CA ILE A 772 16.50 -63.97 6.25
C ILE A 772 16.16 -65.29 6.97
N ASN A 773 16.36 -65.36 8.30
CA ASN A 773 15.98 -66.54 9.09
C ASN A 773 14.45 -66.72 9.19
N HIS A 774 13.66 -65.65 9.11
CA HIS A 774 12.20 -65.74 9.12
C HIS A 774 11.61 -66.12 7.75
N ASN A 775 12.22 -65.69 6.65
CA ASN A 775 11.81 -66.07 5.29
C ASN A 775 12.38 -67.43 4.83
N GLY A 776 13.39 -67.97 5.51
CA GLY A 776 13.90 -69.33 5.30
C GLY A 776 13.17 -70.42 6.09
N SER A 777 12.13 -70.06 6.85
CA SER A 777 11.30 -70.96 7.66
C SER A 777 9.81 -70.95 7.28
N VAL A 778 9.50 -70.60 6.02
CA VAL A 778 8.16 -70.76 5.40
C VAL A 778 8.22 -71.82 4.32
#